data_AF-A0A538TFT3-F1
#
_entry.id   AF-A0A538TFT3-F1
#
_cell.length_a   1.000
_cell.length_b   1.000
_cell.length_c   1.000
_cell.angle_alpha   90.00
_cell.angle_beta   90.00
_cell.angle_gamma   90.00
#
_symmetry.space_group_name_H-M   'P 1'
#
loop_
_entity.id
_entity.type
_entity.pdbx_description
1 polymer ?
#
loop_
_entity_poly.entity_id
_entity_poly.type
_entity_poly.pdbx_seq_one_letter_code
_entity_poly.pdbx_strand_id
1 'polypeptide(L)'
;MAQDARGATFEITPQAARFDTVSADGAPYVRVSMPGSYAADEPGRPALPTMMISVGVPDGMSARARVISADWEERAALPPPLPVMKQRFVADDPKTGPVSEVRYDPDPAIYGRGEVWPRDAVSLGEGGPLGDSWMMPAIVRAVRYDPGHKRFSVLRRMTLRVEFVQATDRELKARPAVRPGADVGVWQHLQRRMLGNYESARTFPRRASPGPRPTRPLFRAPRRGALNPEFRLSITTTGWSSVSYATMAAAGFPAGVSISEIGVWERGYDDVGDSATSVPIPVVARDSNTNGVFDSGDAIEFYARNLRDRVGPLSIENRYSYANVYWLTWTGTAAAIPDSISGIIPGSPPVSTSFLDTIHLEQNLYMMPWPSTTVGTPEENVEYFFWTDGAEPDQFDTTIPFLDPDPSNPFRVQARYQGRANITHQLDIYFRSSSGTTDTLARAHQFFGEEVYLLDTGFTIPGSHIGAGTNRYTHDGIGRSSGSPSFVLGSRSPLDWVDVTYSRRYLARGDRLAFTSGSTNGIVELHVGGFTQPGIQVYDVTTPATPLRVTGVAVVAVGPLYEADFRVDASAGVRRFVALVSGSEVPIGAGAVERDTPSSLTIPSPFPVGGFARSILIAPDAFLAPANRLAVFRRGQGYAVEIAPVQDVYDEFNGGIKSAAAIRRYLLYAYRNWPQRPSFAVLLGDASMDYRHDLAASGMDWVPTYMAFETVQGPFGRELVANDSYYAFNLGGGSTPSAQVTPSLFLGRVPAGSAADLDQYVTKIIQYENFQPTDTWRGRQLLLSDDEYSSTIFFSTGYCFQPSEAAFRDASQYMADATAASPSGADISSVLFDLKYFTDRLATICNDPANPGCRSRSCVAFQFRRIGNGVDSLETELAKGQLIFNVQAHANRKLIAHEFVFDIDQGDMSRISNLGRPFFYMVWGCHANQFADAPGGVADIDPIGSFGEQFVMLPDRGAIGGLGSTAYEYIDTNAAMNSFVADAFYSTPGPSAPPGPRWIMGEIVGQAYVRNASSGYPPQRAMNRTVVLLGDPMIRMDALPPRIFEVTVDGVPFPDNGPFISDSPTATAALVAKVRDEAGLRKTELAERSVATGMITSLDTTLYSVAVSDTGRANTAPCGTSRMAW
;
A
#
# COMPACT_ATOMS: atom_id res chain seq x y z
N MET A 1 10.04 -31.55 -21.56
CA MET A 1 11.22 -30.76 -21.15
C MET A 1 12.40 -31.71 -20.96
N ALA A 2 13.59 -31.34 -21.43
CA ALA A 2 14.85 -32.02 -21.12
C ALA A 2 15.83 -31.02 -20.51
N GLN A 3 16.63 -31.40 -19.53
CA GLN A 3 17.55 -30.49 -18.85
C GLN A 3 18.90 -31.14 -18.57
N ASP A 4 19.95 -30.33 -18.63
CA ASP A 4 21.31 -30.68 -18.22
C ASP A 4 21.93 -29.55 -17.38
N ALA A 5 23.17 -29.73 -16.92
CA ALA A 5 23.88 -28.75 -16.09
C ALA A 5 24.12 -27.40 -16.79
N ARG A 6 23.98 -27.32 -18.12
CA ARG A 6 24.24 -26.14 -18.95
C ARG A 6 22.95 -25.52 -19.51
N GLY A 7 21.76 -26.01 -19.15
CA GLY A 7 20.51 -25.39 -19.59
C GLY A 7 19.30 -26.30 -19.60
N ALA A 8 18.13 -25.71 -19.83
CA ALA A 8 16.84 -26.38 -19.96
C ALA A 8 16.29 -26.24 -21.40
N THR A 9 15.71 -27.31 -21.92
CA THR A 9 15.11 -27.39 -23.27
C THR A 9 13.61 -27.62 -23.15
N PHE A 10 12.85 -26.75 -23.77
CA PHE A 10 11.39 -26.68 -23.74
C PHE A 10 10.82 -27.00 -25.13
N GLU A 11 9.81 -27.85 -25.15
CA GLU A 11 8.95 -28.04 -26.31
C GLU A 11 7.71 -27.19 -26.08
N ILE A 12 7.45 -26.26 -26.99
CA ILE A 12 6.41 -25.25 -26.87
C ILE A 12 5.43 -25.49 -28.00
N THR A 13 4.17 -25.74 -27.63
CA THR A 13 3.06 -25.88 -28.57
C THR A 13 1.98 -24.89 -28.13
N PRO A 14 1.93 -23.70 -28.74
CA PRO A 14 0.90 -22.71 -28.41
C PRO A 14 -0.50 -23.24 -28.73
N GLN A 15 -1.51 -22.66 -28.07
CA GLN A 15 -2.90 -22.90 -28.45
C GLN A 15 -3.24 -22.16 -29.76
N ALA A 16 -4.38 -22.51 -30.36
CA ALA A 16 -4.82 -21.88 -31.60
C ALA A 16 -5.01 -20.37 -31.41
N ALA A 17 -4.45 -19.59 -32.35
CA ALA A 17 -4.67 -18.15 -32.42
C ALA A 17 -6.02 -17.85 -33.09
N ARG A 18 -6.77 -16.92 -32.49
CA ARG A 18 -7.99 -16.35 -33.05
C ARG A 18 -7.68 -15.00 -33.69
N PHE A 19 -8.29 -14.73 -34.84
CA PHE A 19 -8.11 -13.51 -35.63
C PHE A 19 -9.48 -12.87 -35.82
N ASP A 20 -9.71 -11.75 -35.15
CA ASP A 20 -10.96 -11.00 -35.24
C ASP A 20 -10.72 -9.72 -36.02
N THR A 21 -11.46 -9.53 -37.12
CA THR A 21 -11.41 -8.28 -37.88
C THR A 21 -12.07 -7.17 -37.05
N VAL A 22 -11.36 -6.07 -36.86
CA VAL A 22 -11.83 -4.90 -36.11
C VAL A 22 -11.61 -3.63 -36.93
N SER A 23 -12.41 -2.61 -36.67
CA SER A 23 -12.22 -1.26 -37.25
C SER A 23 -11.79 -0.33 -36.13
N ALA A 24 -10.65 0.35 -36.30
CA ALA A 24 -10.15 1.35 -35.36
C ALA A 24 -9.72 2.59 -36.15
N ASP A 25 -10.12 3.78 -35.69
CA ASP A 25 -9.85 5.07 -36.35
C ASP A 25 -10.19 5.10 -37.84
N GLY A 26 -11.27 4.41 -38.22
CA GLY A 26 -11.74 4.30 -39.62
C GLY A 26 -10.91 3.38 -40.52
N ALA A 27 -9.90 2.69 -39.98
CA ALA A 27 -9.07 1.73 -40.70
C ALA A 27 -9.33 0.28 -40.24
N PRO A 28 -9.28 -0.70 -41.17
CA PRO A 28 -9.41 -2.11 -40.80
C PRO A 28 -8.10 -2.63 -40.20
N TYR A 29 -8.23 -3.33 -39.08
CA TYR A 29 -7.16 -4.07 -38.41
C TYR A 29 -7.59 -5.49 -38.09
N VAL A 30 -6.65 -6.32 -37.68
CA VAL A 30 -6.93 -7.62 -37.07
C VAL A 30 -6.46 -7.59 -35.63
N ARG A 31 -7.33 -8.01 -34.71
CA ARG A 31 -6.94 -8.34 -33.36
C ARG A 31 -6.58 -9.82 -33.32
N VAL A 32 -5.44 -10.14 -32.72
CA VAL A 32 -5.00 -11.52 -32.55
C VAL A 32 -5.01 -11.88 -31.08
N SER A 33 -5.74 -12.92 -30.71
CA SER A 33 -5.80 -13.44 -29.35
C SER A 33 -5.34 -14.90 -29.32
N MET A 34 -4.72 -15.30 -28.22
CA MET A 34 -4.24 -16.67 -28.02
C MET A 34 -4.27 -17.00 -26.52
N PRO A 35 -4.89 -18.12 -26.10
CA PRO A 35 -4.92 -18.52 -24.70
C PRO A 35 -3.52 -18.68 -24.10
N GLY A 36 -3.33 -18.21 -22.86
CA GLY A 36 -2.04 -18.25 -22.15
C GLY A 36 -1.00 -17.24 -22.66
N SER A 37 -1.41 -16.30 -23.50
CA SER A 37 -0.59 -15.19 -24.00
C SER A 37 -1.16 -13.85 -23.53
N TYR A 38 -0.35 -12.81 -23.62
CA TYR A 38 -0.76 -11.43 -23.39
C TYR A 38 -0.21 -10.52 -24.50
N ALA A 39 -0.80 -9.33 -24.65
CA ALA A 39 -0.35 -8.33 -25.60
C ALA A 39 -0.18 -6.98 -24.88
N ALA A 40 0.92 -6.83 -24.15
CA ALA A 40 1.32 -5.57 -23.50
C ALA A 40 2.69 -5.15 -24.05
N ASP A 41 2.73 -4.04 -24.78
CA ASP A 41 3.94 -3.44 -25.37
C ASP A 41 3.79 -1.91 -25.37
N GLU A 42 4.76 -1.18 -25.92
CA GLU A 42 4.65 0.28 -26.03
C GLU A 42 3.53 0.69 -27.01
N PRO A 43 2.80 1.79 -26.72
CA PRO A 43 1.77 2.31 -27.62
C PRO A 43 2.26 2.50 -29.06
N GLY A 44 1.42 2.12 -30.02
CA GLY A 44 1.69 2.16 -31.45
C GLY A 44 2.37 0.92 -32.03
N ARG A 45 2.97 0.05 -31.21
CA ARG A 45 3.53 -1.24 -31.68
C ARG A 45 2.42 -2.25 -31.98
N PRO A 46 2.62 -3.27 -32.83
CA PRO A 46 1.64 -4.34 -33.03
C PRO A 46 1.24 -5.07 -31.74
N ALA A 47 -0.05 -5.08 -31.40
CA ALA A 47 -0.60 -5.84 -30.27
C ALA A 47 -0.68 -7.34 -30.61
N LEU A 48 0.45 -8.04 -30.45
CA LEU A 48 0.61 -9.44 -30.85
C LEU A 48 0.76 -10.38 -29.62
N PRO A 49 0.11 -11.56 -29.64
CA PRO A 49 0.26 -12.59 -28.61
C PRO A 49 1.70 -12.92 -28.23
N THR A 50 2.00 -12.74 -26.95
CA THR A 50 3.28 -13.05 -26.33
C THR A 50 3.11 -14.02 -25.18
N MET A 51 3.88 -15.11 -25.18
CA MET A 51 3.90 -16.10 -24.10
C MET A 51 5.15 -15.92 -23.23
N MET A 52 5.08 -16.36 -21.98
CA MET A 52 6.19 -16.30 -21.04
C MET A 52 6.46 -17.70 -20.48
N ILE A 53 7.71 -18.14 -20.61
CA ILE A 53 8.21 -19.35 -19.98
C ILE A 53 9.20 -18.95 -18.90
N SER A 54 8.78 -19.07 -17.65
CA SER A 54 9.62 -18.73 -16.51
C SER A 54 10.62 -19.86 -16.25
N VAL A 55 11.91 -19.53 -16.25
CA VAL A 55 13.00 -20.49 -16.06
C VAL A 55 13.77 -20.14 -14.80
N GLY A 56 13.85 -21.08 -13.85
CA GLY A 56 14.74 -20.99 -12.71
C GLY A 56 16.18 -21.06 -13.19
N VAL A 57 17.02 -20.13 -12.73
CA VAL A 57 18.44 -20.06 -13.09
C VAL A 57 19.30 -20.39 -11.87
N PRO A 58 20.34 -21.24 -12.01
CA PRO A 58 21.26 -21.53 -10.92
C PRO A 58 21.94 -20.27 -10.40
N ASP A 59 22.32 -20.26 -9.13
CA ASP A 59 23.17 -19.20 -8.62
C ASP A 59 24.53 -19.17 -9.35
N GLY A 60 25.12 -17.99 -9.48
CA GLY A 60 26.35 -17.79 -10.27
C GLY A 60 26.15 -17.82 -11.80
N MET A 61 24.96 -18.17 -12.29
CA MET A 61 24.65 -18.29 -13.72
C MET A 61 23.64 -17.25 -14.18
N SER A 62 23.69 -16.86 -15.45
CA SER A 62 22.72 -16.07 -16.21
C SER A 62 22.11 -16.94 -17.32
N ALA A 63 20.99 -16.51 -17.88
CA ALA A 63 20.29 -17.23 -18.94
C ALA A 63 20.63 -16.67 -20.32
N ARG A 64 20.69 -17.53 -21.35
CA ARG A 64 20.70 -17.17 -22.78
C ARG A 64 19.68 -18.01 -23.52
N ALA A 65 18.82 -17.38 -24.33
CA ALA A 65 17.81 -18.10 -25.11
C ALA A 65 18.36 -18.46 -26.50
N ARG A 66 18.09 -19.69 -26.94
CA ARG A 66 18.47 -20.19 -28.26
C ARG A 66 17.33 -21.03 -28.83
N VAL A 67 16.76 -20.58 -29.95
CA VAL A 67 15.78 -21.36 -30.71
C VAL A 67 16.51 -22.47 -31.45
N ILE A 68 16.17 -23.73 -31.16
CA ILE A 68 16.74 -24.91 -31.84
C ILE A 68 15.97 -25.17 -33.14
N SER A 69 14.65 -25.09 -33.07
CA SER A 69 13.74 -25.22 -34.20
C SER A 69 12.45 -24.46 -33.91
N ALA A 70 11.78 -23.97 -34.95
CA ALA A 70 10.46 -23.37 -34.86
C ALA A 70 9.70 -23.63 -36.18
N ASP A 71 8.46 -24.09 -36.05
CA ASP A 71 7.52 -24.32 -37.15
C ASP A 71 6.42 -23.26 -37.10
N TRP A 72 6.18 -22.59 -38.23
CA TRP A 72 5.30 -21.43 -38.36
C TRP A 72 4.24 -21.67 -39.43
N GLU A 73 3.01 -21.28 -39.13
CA GLU A 73 1.93 -21.17 -40.09
C GLU A 73 1.84 -19.73 -40.61
N GLU A 74 1.87 -19.57 -41.93
CA GLU A 74 1.68 -18.27 -42.57
C GLU A 74 0.20 -17.99 -42.85
N ARG A 75 -0.28 -16.82 -42.45
CA ARG A 75 -1.62 -16.31 -42.78
C ARG A 75 -1.50 -14.97 -43.48
N ALA A 76 -1.96 -14.90 -44.73
CA ALA A 76 -1.95 -13.70 -45.56
C ALA A 76 -3.38 -13.18 -45.82
N ALA A 77 -3.48 -12.06 -46.54
CA ALA A 77 -4.75 -11.43 -46.92
C ALA A 77 -5.63 -10.96 -45.73
N LEU A 78 -5.00 -10.70 -44.58
CA LEU A 78 -5.62 -10.08 -43.41
C LEU A 78 -5.18 -8.61 -43.31
N PRO A 79 -5.99 -7.73 -42.70
CA PRO A 79 -5.55 -6.38 -42.33
C PRO A 79 -4.34 -6.42 -41.39
N PRO A 80 -3.59 -5.31 -41.25
CA PRO A 80 -2.47 -5.24 -40.30
C PRO A 80 -2.95 -5.48 -38.85
N PRO A 81 -2.05 -5.91 -37.94
CA PRO A 81 -2.40 -6.08 -36.53
C PRO A 81 -2.83 -4.75 -35.93
N LEU A 82 -3.79 -4.80 -35.02
CA LEU A 82 -4.18 -3.64 -34.23
C LEU A 82 -2.95 -3.11 -33.45
N PRO A 83 -2.61 -1.81 -33.53
CA PRO A 83 -1.58 -1.22 -32.68
C PRO A 83 -1.98 -1.33 -31.20
N VAL A 84 -1.00 -1.40 -30.31
CA VAL A 84 -1.21 -1.16 -28.88
C VAL A 84 -1.73 0.27 -28.76
N MET A 85 -2.85 0.42 -28.07
CA MET A 85 -3.52 1.69 -27.97
C MET A 85 -2.68 2.72 -27.21
N LYS A 86 -2.79 3.97 -27.63
CA LYS A 86 -2.29 5.12 -26.88
C LYS A 86 -3.46 5.81 -26.22
N GLN A 87 -3.48 5.82 -24.89
CA GLN A 87 -4.50 6.52 -24.14
C GLN A 87 -3.91 7.80 -23.52
N ARG A 88 -4.59 8.94 -23.73
CA ARG A 88 -4.20 10.28 -23.30
C ARG A 88 -5.29 10.86 -22.41
N PHE A 89 -4.99 11.13 -21.15
CA PHE A 89 -5.94 11.81 -20.28
C PHE A 89 -6.27 13.23 -20.79
N VAL A 90 -7.50 13.70 -20.55
CA VAL A 90 -7.84 15.10 -20.84
C VAL A 90 -8.64 15.83 -19.77
N ALA A 91 -9.51 15.18 -19.01
CA ALA A 91 -10.22 15.85 -17.92
C ALA A 91 -10.66 14.84 -16.86
N ASP A 92 -10.87 15.31 -15.62
CA ASP A 92 -11.49 14.52 -14.56
C ASP A 92 -12.93 14.98 -14.39
N ASP A 93 -13.90 14.06 -14.41
CA ASP A 93 -15.31 14.37 -14.14
C ASP A 93 -15.70 13.67 -12.82
N PRO A 94 -15.96 14.44 -11.75
CA PRO A 94 -16.32 13.88 -10.43
C PRO A 94 -17.56 12.98 -10.42
N LYS A 95 -18.37 13.01 -11.48
CA LYS A 95 -19.58 12.19 -11.63
C LYS A 95 -19.39 10.99 -12.55
N THR A 96 -18.26 10.86 -13.26
CA THR A 96 -18.03 9.75 -14.20
C THR A 96 -16.63 9.15 -14.13
N GLY A 97 -15.72 9.73 -13.34
CA GLY A 97 -14.32 9.36 -13.31
C GLY A 97 -13.50 10.01 -14.45
N PRO A 98 -12.25 9.56 -14.64
CA PRO A 98 -11.31 10.15 -15.57
C PRO A 98 -11.75 9.99 -17.02
N VAL A 99 -11.57 11.07 -17.78
CA VAL A 99 -11.81 11.11 -19.21
C VAL A 99 -10.46 10.90 -19.91
N SER A 100 -10.33 9.89 -20.80
CA SER A 100 -9.13 9.64 -21.63
C SER A 100 -9.39 9.41 -23.14
N GLU A 101 -8.58 10.01 -24.04
CA GLU A 101 -8.64 9.79 -25.49
C GLU A 101 -7.81 8.60 -25.84
N VAL A 102 -8.39 7.72 -26.64
CA VAL A 102 -7.69 6.57 -27.16
C VAL A 102 -7.42 6.77 -28.64
N ARG A 103 -6.20 6.50 -29.06
CA ARG A 103 -5.82 6.41 -30.48
C ARG A 103 -5.07 5.13 -30.76
N TYR A 104 -5.29 4.59 -31.94
CA TYR A 104 -4.54 3.47 -32.49
C TYR A 104 -3.56 3.99 -33.54
N ASP A 105 -2.60 4.81 -33.09
CA ASP A 105 -1.56 5.40 -33.94
C ASP A 105 -0.50 4.35 -34.29
N PRO A 106 -0.45 3.78 -35.51
CA PRO A 106 0.52 2.74 -35.83
C PRO A 106 1.92 3.34 -35.88
N ASP A 107 2.88 2.73 -35.17
CA ASP A 107 4.27 3.19 -35.19
C ASP A 107 4.81 3.11 -36.63
N PRO A 108 5.12 4.26 -37.28
CA PRO A 108 5.58 4.27 -38.65
C PRO A 108 6.92 3.54 -38.82
N ALA A 109 7.73 3.41 -37.75
CA ALA A 109 8.98 2.66 -37.79
C ALA A 109 8.75 1.14 -37.89
N ILE A 110 7.57 0.64 -37.52
CA ILE A 110 7.20 -0.78 -37.62
C ILE A 110 6.27 -0.99 -38.81
N TYR A 111 5.10 -0.36 -38.80
CA TYR A 111 4.08 -0.54 -39.84
C TYR A 111 4.50 -0.01 -41.21
N GLY A 112 5.41 0.96 -41.26
CA GLY A 112 5.96 1.51 -42.49
C GLY A 112 7.19 0.77 -43.04
N ARG A 113 7.77 -0.18 -42.28
CA ARG A 113 8.94 -0.97 -42.71
C ARG A 113 8.54 -2.36 -43.19
N GLY A 114 9.30 -2.92 -44.14
CA GLY A 114 9.09 -4.27 -44.65
C GLY A 114 9.74 -5.40 -43.83
N GLU A 115 9.96 -5.22 -42.53
CA GLU A 115 10.65 -6.18 -41.66
C GLU A 115 9.68 -6.87 -40.70
N VAL A 116 9.93 -8.16 -40.41
CA VAL A 116 9.08 -8.94 -39.48
C VAL A 116 9.22 -8.40 -38.06
N TRP A 117 8.09 -8.12 -37.42
CA TRP A 117 7.97 -7.69 -36.04
C TRP A 117 7.23 -8.70 -35.14
N PRO A 118 7.70 -8.95 -33.91
CA PRO A 118 9.06 -8.65 -33.44
C PRO A 118 10.11 -9.42 -34.26
N ARG A 119 11.33 -8.86 -34.33
CA ARG A 119 12.44 -9.48 -35.08
C ARG A 119 12.85 -10.83 -34.51
N ASP A 120 12.99 -10.91 -33.19
CA ASP A 120 13.36 -12.14 -32.51
C ASP A 120 12.12 -12.94 -32.11
N ALA A 121 12.14 -14.24 -32.41
CA ALA A 121 11.06 -15.14 -32.00
C ALA A 121 11.04 -15.40 -30.49
N VAL A 122 12.20 -15.26 -29.83
CA VAL A 122 12.35 -15.39 -28.38
C VAL A 122 13.33 -14.34 -27.88
N SER A 123 12.96 -13.64 -26.81
CA SER A 123 13.85 -12.77 -26.04
C SER A 123 13.86 -13.18 -24.57
N LEU A 124 14.88 -12.79 -23.81
CA LEU A 124 14.85 -12.89 -22.35
C LEU A 124 14.36 -11.57 -21.77
N GLY A 125 13.41 -11.63 -20.84
CA GLY A 125 13.00 -10.47 -20.06
C GLY A 125 13.92 -10.24 -18.85
N GLU A 126 13.54 -9.29 -18.01
CA GLU A 126 14.25 -8.99 -16.78
C GLU A 126 13.99 -10.07 -15.72
N GLY A 127 15.05 -10.46 -14.99
CA GLY A 127 14.93 -11.45 -13.93
C GLY A 127 14.35 -10.87 -12.64
N GLY A 128 13.67 -11.73 -11.88
CA GLY A 128 13.10 -11.39 -10.58
C GLY A 128 13.11 -12.57 -9.60
N PRO A 129 12.94 -12.30 -8.29
CA PRO A 129 12.82 -13.35 -7.30
C PRO A 129 11.49 -14.10 -7.42
N LEU A 130 11.50 -15.39 -7.14
CA LEU A 130 10.31 -16.20 -6.91
C LEU A 130 10.57 -17.09 -5.70
N GLY A 131 10.12 -16.64 -4.52
CA GLY A 131 10.52 -17.23 -3.25
C GLY A 131 12.05 -17.19 -3.09
N ASP A 132 12.68 -18.35 -3.03
CA ASP A 132 14.12 -18.54 -2.89
C ASP A 132 14.80 -18.96 -4.21
N SER A 133 14.12 -18.77 -5.35
CA SER A 133 14.64 -19.00 -6.70
C SER A 133 14.81 -17.69 -7.46
N TRP A 134 15.82 -17.63 -8.33
CA TRP A 134 15.94 -16.55 -9.33
C TRP A 134 15.28 -17.00 -10.63
N MET A 135 14.24 -16.28 -11.04
CA MET A 135 13.45 -16.58 -12.22
C MET A 135 13.85 -15.65 -13.37
N MET A 136 14.12 -16.23 -14.54
CA MET A 136 14.32 -15.51 -15.79
C MET A 136 13.16 -15.83 -16.75
N PRO A 137 12.41 -14.82 -17.22
CA PRO A 137 11.33 -15.04 -18.18
C PRO A 137 11.90 -15.15 -19.60
N ALA A 138 11.63 -16.27 -20.27
CA ALA A 138 11.81 -16.41 -21.71
C ALA A 138 10.51 -16.00 -22.42
N ILE A 139 10.57 -14.88 -23.13
CA ILE A 139 9.44 -14.24 -23.81
C ILE A 139 9.36 -14.78 -25.23
N VAL A 140 8.33 -15.56 -25.53
CA VAL A 140 8.10 -16.22 -26.82
C VAL A 140 7.07 -15.42 -27.61
N ARG A 141 7.47 -14.91 -28.77
CA ARG A 141 6.61 -14.12 -29.67
C ARG A 141 5.82 -15.05 -30.58
N ALA A 142 4.74 -15.61 -30.03
CA ALA A 142 3.97 -16.70 -30.66
C ALA A 142 3.27 -16.27 -31.96
N VAL A 143 3.02 -14.98 -32.15
CA VAL A 143 2.58 -14.40 -33.42
C VAL A 143 3.50 -13.25 -33.81
N ARG A 144 3.88 -13.22 -35.08
CA ARG A 144 4.73 -12.19 -35.67
C ARG A 144 4.07 -11.66 -36.93
N TYR A 145 4.33 -10.40 -37.27
CA TYR A 145 3.74 -9.73 -38.43
C TYR A 145 4.83 -9.17 -39.34
N ASP A 146 4.70 -9.41 -40.64
CA ASP A 146 5.54 -8.86 -41.70
C ASP A 146 4.73 -7.78 -42.44
N PRO A 147 4.95 -6.48 -42.16
CA PRO A 147 4.18 -5.41 -42.79
C PRO A 147 4.46 -5.28 -44.29
N GLY A 148 5.68 -5.63 -44.73
CA GLY A 148 6.08 -5.55 -46.14
C GLY A 148 5.32 -6.54 -47.02
N HIS A 149 5.11 -7.75 -46.52
CA HIS A 149 4.38 -8.82 -47.22
C HIS A 149 2.94 -9.00 -46.75
N LYS A 150 2.48 -8.23 -45.75
CA LYS A 150 1.15 -8.30 -45.13
C LYS A 150 0.76 -9.73 -44.71
N ARG A 151 1.65 -10.40 -44.00
CA ARG A 151 1.47 -11.79 -43.52
C ARG A 151 1.76 -11.92 -42.04
N PHE A 152 1.03 -12.80 -41.38
CA PHE A 152 1.23 -13.23 -40.01
C PHE A 152 1.93 -14.58 -39.99
N SER A 153 2.96 -14.72 -39.16
CA SER A 153 3.56 -16.01 -38.82
C SER A 153 3.03 -16.43 -37.44
N VAL A 154 2.28 -17.54 -37.38
CA VAL A 154 1.70 -18.09 -36.15
C VAL A 154 2.47 -19.34 -35.75
N LEU A 155 3.00 -19.38 -34.53
CA LEU A 155 3.83 -20.47 -34.06
C LEU A 155 2.99 -21.74 -33.85
N ARG A 156 3.37 -22.84 -34.52
CA ARG A 156 2.78 -24.17 -34.30
C ARG A 156 3.56 -24.94 -33.25
N ARG A 157 4.88 -24.93 -33.34
CA ARG A 157 5.76 -25.63 -32.41
C ARG A 157 7.14 -24.97 -32.36
N MET A 158 7.75 -24.93 -31.19
CA MET A 158 9.14 -24.49 -31.00
C MET A 158 9.89 -25.39 -30.03
N THR A 159 11.13 -25.72 -30.38
CA THR A 159 12.11 -26.25 -29.42
C THR A 159 13.02 -25.11 -28.99
N LEU A 160 12.87 -24.67 -27.74
CA LEU A 160 13.65 -23.59 -27.14
C LEU A 160 14.65 -24.14 -26.14
N ARG A 161 15.92 -23.79 -26.27
CA ARG A 161 16.93 -24.04 -25.22
C ARG A 161 17.27 -22.74 -24.49
N VAL A 162 17.15 -22.77 -23.17
CA VAL A 162 17.67 -21.73 -22.28
C VAL A 162 18.98 -22.24 -21.68
N GLU A 163 20.08 -21.67 -22.15
CA GLU A 163 21.44 -22.01 -21.73
C GLU A 163 21.82 -21.24 -20.46
N PHE A 164 22.52 -21.91 -19.54
CA PHE A 164 23.08 -21.30 -18.34
C PHE A 164 24.55 -20.98 -18.58
N VAL A 165 24.89 -19.69 -18.53
CA VAL A 165 26.24 -19.16 -18.70
C VAL A 165 26.67 -18.45 -17.43
N GLN A 166 27.97 -18.27 -17.20
CA GLN A 166 28.44 -17.54 -16.02
C GLN A 166 27.84 -16.13 -15.97
N ALA A 167 27.26 -15.75 -14.82
CA ALA A 167 26.76 -14.40 -14.61
C ALA A 167 27.92 -13.42 -14.40
N THR A 168 27.74 -12.21 -14.88
CA THR A 168 28.61 -11.08 -14.57
C THR A 168 28.41 -10.63 -13.13
N ASP A 169 29.42 -9.97 -12.54
CA ASP A 169 29.32 -9.38 -11.19
C ASP A 169 28.15 -8.39 -11.09
N ARG A 170 27.86 -7.66 -12.18
CA ARG A 170 26.72 -6.75 -12.27
C ARG A 170 25.39 -7.50 -12.15
N GLU A 171 25.22 -8.60 -12.87
CA GLU A 171 24.01 -9.42 -12.79
C GLU A 171 23.84 -10.05 -11.40
N LEU A 172 24.93 -10.48 -10.75
CA LEU A 172 24.87 -11.06 -9.41
C LEU A 172 24.57 -10.01 -8.34
N LYS A 173 25.12 -8.80 -8.46
CA LYS A 173 24.87 -7.68 -7.53
C LYS A 173 23.42 -7.19 -7.59
N ALA A 174 22.74 -7.36 -8.72
CA ALA A 174 21.35 -6.96 -8.88
C ALA A 174 20.33 -7.93 -8.23
N ARG A 175 20.77 -9.14 -7.85
CA ARG A 175 19.90 -10.18 -7.25
C ARG A 175 19.75 -9.96 -5.74
N PRO A 176 18.56 -10.26 -5.18
CA PRO A 176 18.34 -10.21 -3.74
C PRO A 176 19.13 -11.31 -3.01
N ALA A 177 19.35 -11.10 -1.71
CA ALA A 177 19.87 -12.15 -0.85
C ALA A 177 18.81 -13.24 -0.64
N VAL A 178 19.21 -14.51 -0.76
CA VAL A 178 18.31 -15.66 -0.61
C VAL A 178 18.68 -16.46 0.63
N ARG A 179 17.66 -16.96 1.34
CA ARG A 179 17.81 -17.91 2.44
C ARG A 179 17.20 -19.27 2.06
N PRO A 180 18.02 -20.23 1.62
CA PRO A 180 17.54 -21.55 1.24
C PRO A 180 16.72 -22.21 2.36
N GLY A 181 15.52 -22.69 2.02
CA GLY A 181 14.67 -23.44 2.95
C GLY A 181 13.91 -22.59 3.98
N ALA A 182 14.03 -21.25 3.93
CA ALA A 182 13.17 -20.36 4.71
C ALA A 182 11.73 -20.32 4.15
N ASP A 183 11.59 -20.61 2.85
CA ASP A 183 10.32 -20.80 2.16
C ASP A 183 9.76 -22.21 2.36
N VAL A 184 8.52 -22.26 2.83
CA VAL A 184 7.78 -23.50 3.06
C VAL A 184 6.40 -23.42 2.44
N GLY A 185 5.84 -24.60 2.12
CA GLY A 185 4.48 -24.78 1.62
C GLY A 185 4.17 -23.90 0.41
N VAL A 186 3.49 -22.78 0.64
CA VAL A 186 3.01 -21.84 -0.39
C VAL A 186 4.07 -21.51 -1.45
N TRP A 187 5.25 -21.04 -1.04
CA TRP A 187 6.26 -20.58 -2.01
C TRP A 187 6.79 -21.71 -2.88
N GLN A 188 6.90 -22.93 -2.32
CA GLN A 188 7.28 -24.11 -3.09
C GLN A 188 6.19 -24.48 -4.12
N HIS A 189 4.92 -24.27 -3.78
CA HIS A 189 3.81 -24.47 -4.71
C HIS A 189 3.85 -23.45 -5.85
N LEU A 190 4.05 -22.16 -5.56
CA LEU A 190 4.20 -21.14 -6.61
C LEU A 190 5.40 -21.42 -7.52
N GLN A 191 6.56 -21.74 -6.94
CA GLN A 191 7.75 -22.10 -7.72
C GLN A 191 7.48 -23.29 -8.64
N ARG A 192 6.81 -24.33 -8.15
CA ARG A 192 6.44 -25.50 -8.94
C ARG A 192 5.46 -25.19 -10.06
N ARG A 193 4.52 -24.26 -9.84
CA ARG A 193 3.55 -23.83 -10.86
C ARG A 193 4.16 -22.93 -11.91
N MET A 194 5.04 -22.02 -11.52
CA MET A 194 5.55 -20.99 -12.42
C MET A 194 6.82 -21.42 -13.15
N LEU A 195 7.75 -22.12 -12.50
CA LEU A 195 9.03 -22.48 -13.12
C LEU A 195 8.85 -23.69 -14.03
N GLY A 196 9.04 -23.49 -15.34
CA GLY A 196 8.99 -24.57 -16.32
C GLY A 196 10.02 -25.68 -16.08
N ASN A 197 11.08 -25.39 -15.32
CA ASN A 197 12.14 -26.32 -14.95
C ASN A 197 12.26 -26.57 -13.42
N TYR A 198 11.15 -26.43 -12.68
CA TYR A 198 11.12 -26.50 -11.22
C TYR A 198 11.86 -27.71 -10.62
N GLU A 199 11.63 -28.92 -11.16
CA GLU A 199 12.20 -30.16 -10.60
C GLU A 199 13.73 -30.15 -10.54
N SER A 200 14.38 -29.48 -11.50
CA SER A 200 15.83 -29.27 -11.44
C SER A 200 16.17 -27.98 -10.70
N ALA A 201 15.38 -26.92 -10.86
CA ALA A 201 15.64 -25.64 -10.20
C ALA A 201 15.68 -25.77 -8.67
N ARG A 202 14.86 -26.64 -8.08
CA ARG A 202 14.85 -26.89 -6.63
C ARG A 202 16.13 -27.53 -6.09
N THR A 203 16.96 -28.13 -6.95
CA THR A 203 18.25 -28.74 -6.56
C THR A 203 19.45 -27.86 -6.87
N PHE A 204 19.25 -26.70 -7.52
CA PHE A 204 20.34 -25.81 -7.84
C PHE A 204 21.08 -25.33 -6.60
N PRO A 205 22.42 -25.19 -6.68
CA PRO A 205 23.15 -24.51 -5.64
C PRO A 205 22.63 -23.08 -5.51
N ARG A 206 22.40 -22.66 -4.27
CA ARG A 206 21.95 -21.32 -3.91
C ARG A 206 23.11 -20.61 -3.22
N ARG A 207 23.31 -19.32 -3.53
CA ARG A 207 24.21 -18.49 -2.71
C ARG A 207 23.66 -18.45 -1.30
N ALA A 208 24.28 -19.17 -0.37
CA ALA A 208 24.14 -18.78 1.02
C ALA A 208 24.77 -17.40 1.13
N SER A 209 24.08 -16.42 1.74
CA SER A 209 24.78 -15.23 2.22
C SER A 209 25.99 -15.71 3.04
N PRO A 210 27.23 -15.36 2.66
CA PRO A 210 28.41 -15.74 3.43
C PRO A 210 28.37 -14.94 4.72
N GLY A 211 27.76 -15.55 5.72
CA GLY A 211 27.70 -15.03 7.06
C GLY A 211 27.13 -16.13 7.95
N PRO A 212 27.70 -16.38 9.14
CA PRO A 212 26.90 -16.91 10.23
C PRO A 212 25.58 -16.14 10.29
N ARG A 213 24.50 -16.69 10.88
CA ARG A 213 23.45 -15.83 11.47
C ARG A 213 24.21 -14.68 12.10
N PRO A 214 24.07 -13.43 11.66
CA PRO A 214 24.95 -12.41 12.17
C PRO A 214 24.71 -12.47 13.67
N THR A 215 25.77 -12.70 14.45
CA THR A 215 25.66 -12.90 15.91
C THR A 215 24.98 -11.69 16.57
N ARG A 216 24.86 -10.59 15.79
CA ARG A 216 23.93 -9.48 15.94
C ARG A 216 23.06 -9.37 14.68
N PRO A 217 21.72 -9.38 14.75
CA PRO A 217 20.86 -9.15 13.59
C PRO A 217 21.20 -7.79 12.93
N LEU A 218 21.15 -7.73 11.59
CA LEU A 218 21.35 -6.49 10.81
C LEU A 218 20.36 -5.38 11.22
N PHE A 219 19.17 -5.81 11.65
CA PHE A 219 18.17 -5.00 12.32
C PHE A 219 18.12 -5.42 13.77
N ARG A 220 18.77 -4.64 14.63
CA ARG A 220 18.61 -4.82 16.06
C ARG A 220 17.35 -4.05 16.42
N ALA A 221 16.23 -4.73 16.69
CA ALA A 221 15.22 -4.10 17.55
C ALA A 221 15.97 -3.60 18.80
N PRO A 222 15.71 -2.37 19.29
CA PRO A 222 16.40 -1.86 20.46
C PRO A 222 16.34 -2.95 21.53
N ARG A 223 17.51 -3.48 21.95
CA ARG A 223 17.52 -4.55 22.95
C ARG A 223 16.74 -4.02 24.16
N ARG A 224 15.72 -4.76 24.60
CA ARG A 224 15.11 -4.57 25.91
C ARG A 224 16.21 -4.45 26.96
N GLY A 225 16.42 -3.23 27.42
CA GLY A 225 17.42 -2.89 28.41
C GLY A 225 16.86 -2.94 29.83
N ALA A 226 15.52 -2.94 29.99
CA ALA A 226 14.90 -2.92 31.30
C ALA A 226 14.56 -4.33 31.79
N LEU A 227 15.08 -4.68 32.96
CA LEU A 227 14.52 -5.74 33.82
C LEU A 227 13.13 -5.35 34.35
N ASN A 228 12.78 -4.07 34.23
CA ASN A 228 11.62 -3.42 34.83
C ASN A 228 10.61 -2.99 33.77
N PRO A 229 9.34 -2.76 34.14
CA PRO A 229 8.36 -2.11 33.27
C PRO A 229 8.86 -0.80 32.66
N GLU A 230 8.42 -0.52 31.43
CA GLU A 230 8.73 0.72 30.72
C GLU A 230 7.46 1.54 30.48
N PHE A 231 7.61 2.85 30.35
CA PHE A 231 6.52 3.79 30.15
C PHE A 231 6.84 4.72 28.99
N ARG A 232 5.92 4.84 28.04
CA ARG A 232 5.98 5.80 26.93
C ARG A 232 5.52 7.16 27.41
N LEU A 233 6.27 8.20 27.06
CA LEU A 233 5.99 9.60 27.33
C LEU A 233 5.85 10.33 25.99
N SER A 234 4.62 10.73 25.64
CA SER A 234 4.31 11.44 24.39
C SER A 234 4.53 12.95 24.54
N ILE A 235 5.47 13.51 23.77
CA ILE A 235 5.91 14.90 23.89
C ILE A 235 5.51 15.69 22.63
N THR A 236 4.54 16.59 22.76
CA THR A 236 4.07 17.48 21.68
C THR A 236 4.68 18.88 21.74
N THR A 237 5.30 19.25 22.87
CA THR A 237 5.92 20.56 23.09
C THR A 237 7.40 20.39 23.45
N THR A 238 8.28 21.05 22.69
CA THR A 238 9.71 21.08 22.99
C THR A 238 9.99 21.99 24.19
N GLY A 239 10.81 21.52 25.13
CA GLY A 239 11.19 22.29 26.31
C GLY A 239 11.81 21.45 27.41
N TRP A 240 12.13 22.10 28.53
CA TRP A 240 12.46 21.39 29.77
C TRP A 240 11.16 20.89 30.39
N SER A 241 10.96 19.58 30.38
CA SER A 241 9.71 18.91 30.69
C SER A 241 9.80 18.19 32.01
N SER A 242 8.67 17.98 32.68
CA SER A 242 8.59 17.22 33.93
C SER A 242 7.46 16.21 33.94
N VAL A 243 7.72 15.02 34.47
CA VAL A 243 6.70 14.01 34.75
C VAL A 243 6.65 13.73 36.24
N SER A 244 5.48 13.92 36.85
CA SER A 244 5.28 13.74 38.29
C SER A 244 5.10 12.27 38.66
N TYR A 245 5.43 11.89 39.89
CA TYR A 245 5.09 10.56 40.41
C TYR A 245 3.58 10.29 40.34
N ALA A 246 2.74 11.29 40.63
CA ALA A 246 1.29 11.12 40.56
C ALA A 246 0.83 10.74 39.14
N THR A 247 1.41 11.37 38.11
CA THR A 247 1.19 11.04 36.69
C THR A 247 1.64 9.60 36.40
N MET A 248 2.85 9.23 36.82
CA MET A 248 3.41 7.89 36.59
C MET A 248 2.63 6.79 37.33
N ALA A 249 2.26 7.03 38.58
CA ALA A 249 1.49 6.11 39.42
C ALA A 249 0.09 5.87 38.83
N ALA A 250 -0.54 6.89 38.24
CA ALA A 250 -1.81 6.73 37.51
C ALA A 250 -1.68 5.79 36.29
N ALA A 251 -0.50 5.75 35.65
CA ALA A 251 -0.16 4.79 34.60
C ALA A 251 0.34 3.42 35.13
N GLY A 252 0.40 3.24 36.46
CA GLY A 252 0.81 1.98 37.09
C GLY A 252 2.29 1.87 37.45
N PHE A 253 3.01 2.98 37.59
CA PHE A 253 4.38 2.98 38.13
C PHE A 253 4.39 2.56 39.61
N PRO A 254 5.31 1.67 40.04
CA PRO A 254 5.32 1.15 41.40
C PRO A 254 5.92 2.13 42.42
N ALA A 255 5.48 2.03 43.68
CA ALA A 255 6.09 2.75 44.80
C ALA A 255 7.44 2.13 45.22
N GLY A 256 8.27 2.90 45.93
CA GLY A 256 9.49 2.39 46.57
C GLY A 256 10.70 2.27 45.63
N VAL A 257 10.61 2.79 44.40
CA VAL A 257 11.74 2.85 43.46
C VAL A 257 12.64 4.02 43.84
N SER A 258 13.97 3.80 43.86
CA SER A 258 14.90 4.92 44.12
C SER A 258 14.81 5.94 43.01
N ILE A 259 14.60 7.21 43.36
CA ILE A 259 14.47 8.30 42.38
C ILE A 259 15.74 8.47 41.54
N SER A 260 16.91 8.13 42.10
CA SER A 260 18.20 8.20 41.43
C SER A 260 18.38 7.18 40.29
N GLU A 261 17.59 6.11 40.27
CA GLU A 261 17.70 5.03 39.28
C GLU A 261 16.77 5.21 38.08
N ILE A 262 15.87 6.21 38.12
CA ILE A 262 14.88 6.46 37.08
C ILE A 262 15.54 7.20 35.93
N GLY A 263 15.61 6.55 34.77
CA GLY A 263 16.17 7.11 33.55
C GLY A 263 15.12 7.33 32.47
N VAL A 264 15.50 8.14 31.47
CA VAL A 264 14.71 8.40 30.27
C VAL A 264 15.57 8.11 29.04
N TRP A 265 14.98 7.55 27.98
CA TRP A 265 15.64 7.26 26.71
C TRP A 265 14.81 7.76 25.52
N GLU A 266 15.47 8.39 24.55
CA GLU A 266 14.91 8.59 23.21
C GLU A 266 15.24 7.34 22.37
N ARG A 267 14.24 6.73 21.74
CA ARG A 267 14.40 5.56 20.85
C ARG A 267 13.99 5.94 19.45
N GLY A 268 14.53 5.24 18.46
CA GLY A 268 14.19 5.47 17.05
C GLY A 268 15.04 4.64 16.12
N TYR A 269 15.13 5.08 14.87
CA TYR A 269 16.00 4.50 13.86
C TYR A 269 16.80 5.61 13.17
N ASP A 270 18.03 5.29 12.78
CA ASP A 270 18.79 6.05 11.79
C ASP A 270 18.25 5.66 10.41
N ASP A 271 17.59 6.60 9.72
CA ASP A 271 16.93 6.34 8.43
C ASP A 271 17.91 6.04 7.29
N VAL A 272 19.19 6.44 7.41
CA VAL A 272 20.21 6.13 6.39
C VAL A 272 20.66 4.68 6.52
N GLY A 273 20.98 4.26 7.76
CA GLY A 273 21.45 2.91 8.06
C GLY A 273 20.34 1.89 8.33
N ASP A 274 19.09 2.36 8.47
CA ASP A 274 17.94 1.61 8.96
C ASP A 274 18.26 0.84 10.26
N SER A 275 18.93 1.52 11.19
CA SER A 275 19.48 0.91 12.41
C SER A 275 18.87 1.52 13.67
N ALA A 276 18.44 0.68 14.62
CA ALA A 276 17.80 1.19 15.84
C ALA A 276 18.78 2.00 16.70
N THR A 277 18.29 3.14 17.17
CA THR A 277 18.97 4.04 18.09
C THR A 277 18.28 4.01 19.45
N SER A 278 19.08 4.06 20.52
CA SER A 278 18.59 4.26 21.88
C SER A 278 19.58 5.16 22.59
N VAL A 279 19.14 6.36 22.94
CA VAL A 279 19.98 7.43 23.49
C VAL A 279 19.47 7.76 24.88
N PRO A 280 20.27 7.54 25.95
CA PRO A 280 19.89 7.98 27.29
C PRO A 280 19.82 9.50 27.31
N ILE A 281 18.74 10.03 27.89
CA ILE A 281 18.52 11.45 28.08
C ILE A 281 18.84 11.77 29.54
N PRO A 282 19.77 12.71 29.80
CA PRO A 282 20.06 13.15 31.15
C PRO A 282 18.82 13.70 31.86
N VAL A 283 18.62 13.27 33.10
CA VAL A 283 17.48 13.65 33.93
C VAL A 283 17.91 14.43 35.17
N VAL A 284 16.99 15.21 35.73
CA VAL A 284 17.12 15.85 37.04
C VAL A 284 15.96 15.36 37.91
N ALA A 285 16.30 14.79 39.06
CA ALA A 285 15.32 14.32 40.04
C ALA A 285 14.94 15.47 40.97
N ARG A 286 13.63 15.76 41.05
CA ARG A 286 13.05 16.61 42.09
C ARG A 286 12.45 15.73 43.16
N ASP A 287 13.18 15.61 44.25
CA ASP A 287 12.80 14.90 45.47
C ASP A 287 12.32 15.93 46.51
N SER A 288 10.99 16.08 46.63
CA SER A 288 10.36 17.14 47.42
C SER A 288 10.47 16.88 48.93
N ASN A 289 10.63 15.62 49.34
CA ASN A 289 10.72 15.23 50.75
C ASN A 289 12.12 14.75 51.15
N THR A 290 13.07 14.70 50.21
CA THR A 290 14.48 14.31 50.37
C THR A 290 14.70 12.88 50.87
N ASN A 291 13.77 11.96 50.58
CA ASN A 291 13.83 10.58 51.06
C ASN A 291 14.54 9.61 50.09
N GLY A 292 14.93 10.06 48.89
CA GLY A 292 15.62 9.26 47.88
C GLY A 292 14.75 8.24 47.14
N VAL A 293 13.44 8.26 47.35
CA VAL A 293 12.42 7.40 46.74
C VAL A 293 11.54 8.26 45.84
N PHE A 294 11.16 7.77 44.67
CA PHE A 294 10.24 8.51 43.80
C PHE A 294 8.80 8.30 44.30
N ASP A 295 8.25 9.30 44.98
CA ASP A 295 6.92 9.24 45.58
C ASP A 295 6.14 10.58 45.51
N SER A 296 5.14 10.75 46.38
CA SER A 296 4.17 11.84 46.30
C SER A 296 4.83 13.21 46.44
N GLY A 297 4.77 14.00 45.37
CA GLY A 297 5.35 15.34 45.30
C GLY A 297 6.62 15.39 44.46
N ASP A 298 7.13 14.24 44.02
CA ASP A 298 8.35 14.17 43.23
C ASP A 298 8.10 14.24 41.73
N ALA A 299 9.15 14.59 41.00
CA ALA A 299 9.15 14.60 39.53
C ALA A 299 10.51 14.22 38.95
N ILE A 300 10.47 13.69 37.72
CA ILE A 300 11.64 13.54 36.86
C ILE A 300 11.57 14.61 35.78
N GLU A 301 12.64 15.37 35.64
CA GLU A 301 12.77 16.48 34.69
C GLU A 301 13.83 16.17 33.64
N PHE A 302 13.62 16.60 32.38
CA PHE A 302 14.57 16.42 31.29
C PHE A 302 14.24 17.34 30.11
N TYR A 303 15.22 17.57 29.22
CA TYR A 303 14.96 18.27 27.96
C TYR A 303 14.31 17.32 26.95
N ALA A 304 13.14 17.68 26.47
CA ALA A 304 12.37 16.90 25.52
C ALA A 304 12.05 17.73 24.27
N ARG A 305 12.01 17.08 23.10
CA ARG A 305 11.62 17.68 21.82
C ARG A 305 10.31 17.06 21.34
N ASN A 306 9.47 17.84 20.69
CA ASN A 306 8.39 17.32 19.86
C ASN A 306 8.95 16.64 18.59
N LEU A 307 8.09 16.00 17.79
CA LEU A 307 8.58 15.25 16.64
C LEU A 307 9.20 16.18 15.58
N ARG A 308 8.55 17.30 15.27
CA ARG A 308 9.03 18.28 14.28
C ARG A 308 10.44 18.78 14.59
N ASP A 309 10.74 19.11 15.85
CA ASP A 309 12.07 19.57 16.28
C ASP A 309 13.08 18.42 16.39
N ARG A 310 12.61 17.18 16.49
CA ARG A 310 13.46 15.98 16.44
C ARG A 310 13.95 15.72 15.02
N VAL A 311 13.02 15.61 14.06
CA VAL A 311 13.29 15.10 12.70
C VAL A 311 13.43 16.19 11.65
N GLY A 312 13.06 17.43 11.98
CA GLY A 312 13.02 18.56 11.06
C GLY A 312 11.66 18.69 10.36
N PRO A 313 11.32 19.89 9.86
CA PRO A 313 9.98 20.21 9.36
C PRO A 313 9.60 19.44 8.08
N LEU A 314 10.55 19.07 7.23
CA LEU A 314 10.31 18.40 5.95
C LEU A 314 10.34 16.87 6.03
N SER A 315 10.41 16.30 7.24
CA SER A 315 10.39 14.85 7.40
C SER A 315 8.98 14.30 7.20
N ILE A 316 8.85 13.25 6.39
CA ILE A 316 7.61 12.48 6.24
C ILE A 316 7.05 11.98 7.57
N GLU A 317 7.89 11.77 8.59
CA GLU A 317 7.46 11.31 9.91
C GLU A 317 6.50 12.29 10.60
N ASN A 318 6.58 13.59 10.28
CA ASN A 318 5.66 14.60 10.83
C ASN A 318 4.21 14.38 10.40
N ARG A 319 3.96 13.62 9.32
CA ARG A 319 2.62 13.28 8.87
C ARG A 319 1.91 12.32 9.81
N TYR A 320 2.64 11.47 10.56
CA TYR A 320 2.03 10.43 11.37
C TYR A 320 1.75 10.84 12.81
N SER A 321 2.46 11.85 13.33
CA SER A 321 2.35 12.27 14.73
C SER A 321 2.88 13.69 14.95
N TYR A 322 2.32 14.42 15.91
CA TYR A 322 2.95 15.62 16.48
C TYR A 322 3.94 15.27 17.61
N ALA A 323 3.70 14.14 18.28
CA ALA A 323 4.43 13.72 19.45
C ALA A 323 5.69 12.93 19.08
N ASN A 324 6.81 13.31 19.69
CA ASN A 324 7.94 12.41 19.86
C ASN A 324 7.69 11.51 21.08
N VAL A 325 8.32 10.33 21.15
CA VAL A 325 8.15 9.40 22.26
C VAL A 325 9.45 9.21 23.01
N TYR A 326 9.40 9.40 24.32
CA TYR A 326 10.48 9.07 25.26
C TYR A 326 10.07 7.89 26.13
N TRP A 327 11.05 7.10 26.57
CA TRP A 327 10.84 5.88 27.35
C TRP A 327 11.40 6.06 28.75
N LEU A 328 10.58 5.90 29.79
CA LEU A 328 10.98 5.99 31.18
C LEU A 328 10.97 4.60 31.85
N THR A 329 12.05 4.28 32.57
CA THR A 329 12.17 3.07 33.39
C THR A 329 13.27 3.25 34.45
N TRP A 330 13.58 2.23 35.25
CA TRP A 330 14.67 2.24 36.23
C TRP A 330 15.62 1.06 36.01
N THR A 331 16.91 1.24 36.30
CA THR A 331 17.96 0.29 35.87
C THR A 331 18.82 -0.30 36.99
N GLY A 332 18.50 -0.05 38.26
CA GLY A 332 19.34 -0.48 39.40
C GLY A 332 20.69 0.22 39.47
N THR A 333 20.94 1.16 38.56
CA THR A 333 22.10 2.04 38.48
C THR A 333 21.60 3.47 38.37
N ALA A 334 22.39 4.41 38.88
CA ALA A 334 22.05 5.83 38.80
C ALA A 334 21.84 6.25 37.34
N ALA A 335 20.77 7.00 37.09
CA ALA A 335 20.48 7.57 35.79
C ALA A 335 21.52 8.63 35.40
N ALA A 336 21.66 8.85 34.09
CA ALA A 336 22.50 9.93 33.59
C ALA A 336 21.95 11.28 34.08
N ILE A 337 22.82 12.13 34.60
CA ILE A 337 22.51 13.51 34.97
C ILE A 337 23.23 14.48 34.03
N PRO A 338 22.74 15.72 33.84
CA PRO A 338 23.44 16.70 33.03
C PRO A 338 24.87 16.94 33.53
N ASP A 339 25.85 16.82 32.64
CA ASP A 339 27.21 17.30 32.90
C ASP A 339 27.21 18.82 33.12
N SER A 340 28.32 19.38 33.61
CA SER A 340 28.40 20.81 33.88
C SER A 340 29.28 21.59 32.91
N ILE A 341 28.91 22.84 32.66
CA ILE A 341 29.75 23.85 32.02
C ILE A 341 29.83 25.09 32.93
N SER A 342 30.99 25.78 32.92
CA SER A 342 31.17 27.01 33.70
C SER A 342 30.50 28.19 33.01
N GLY A 343 29.63 28.89 33.73
CA GLY A 343 29.11 30.22 33.41
C GLY A 343 30.06 31.36 33.80
N ILE A 344 31.21 31.04 34.41
CA ILE A 344 32.27 32.00 34.73
C ILE A 344 33.38 31.85 33.70
N ILE A 345 33.51 32.85 32.83
CA ILE A 345 34.59 32.95 31.83
C ILE A 345 35.33 34.28 32.07
N PRO A 346 36.67 34.29 32.25
CA PRO A 346 37.44 35.51 32.49
C PRO A 346 37.29 36.55 31.36
N GLY A 347 37.33 37.85 31.73
CA GLY A 347 37.29 38.97 30.78
C GLY A 347 36.11 39.93 31.01
N SER A 348 35.92 40.85 30.07
CA SER A 348 34.79 41.80 30.00
C SER A 348 34.11 41.65 28.63
N PRO A 349 33.39 40.54 28.40
CA PRO A 349 32.71 40.31 27.14
C PRO A 349 31.56 41.31 26.93
N PRO A 350 31.10 41.51 25.68
CA PRO A 350 29.89 42.26 25.42
C PRO A 350 28.66 41.58 26.05
N VAL A 351 27.70 42.41 26.50
CA VAL A 351 26.40 41.96 27.01
C VAL A 351 25.41 41.87 25.86
N SER A 352 24.76 40.72 25.71
CA SER A 352 23.66 40.55 24.75
C SER A 352 22.35 41.01 25.38
N THR A 353 21.59 41.87 24.70
CA THR A 353 20.32 42.41 25.21
C THR A 353 19.08 41.66 24.69
N SER A 354 19.22 40.93 23.59
CA SER A 354 18.15 40.14 22.98
C SER A 354 18.71 38.95 22.20
N PHE A 355 17.82 38.03 21.82
CA PHE A 355 18.11 36.87 20.98
C PHE A 355 17.06 36.74 19.88
N LEU A 356 17.38 36.02 18.80
CA LEU A 356 16.38 35.71 17.78
C LEU A 356 15.47 34.58 18.27
N ASP A 357 14.17 34.87 18.32
CA ASP A 357 13.12 33.90 18.59
C ASP A 357 12.22 33.79 17.36
N THR A 358 11.59 32.62 17.15
CA THR A 358 10.70 32.39 16.00
C THR A 358 9.34 31.91 16.47
N ILE A 359 8.30 32.63 16.05
CA ILE A 359 6.92 32.20 16.20
C ILE A 359 6.54 31.48 14.92
N HIS A 360 6.23 30.19 15.03
CA HIS A 360 5.72 29.36 13.94
C HIS A 360 4.20 29.22 14.07
N LEU A 361 3.47 29.56 13.01
CA LEU A 361 2.01 29.48 12.93
C LEU A 361 1.61 28.62 11.73
N GLU A 362 0.83 27.57 11.97
CA GLU A 362 0.38 26.61 10.97
C GLU A 362 -0.90 25.93 11.47
N GLN A 363 -1.83 25.62 10.58
CA GLN A 363 -2.93 24.70 10.84
C GLN A 363 -3.15 23.82 9.61
N ASN A 364 -3.58 22.58 9.82
CA ASN A 364 -3.84 21.62 8.74
C ASN A 364 -5.34 21.56 8.45
N LEU A 365 -5.85 22.58 7.74
CA LEU A 365 -7.28 22.76 7.49
C LEU A 365 -7.74 22.33 6.09
N TYR A 366 -6.81 22.26 5.14
CA TYR A 366 -7.10 21.95 3.74
C TYR A 366 -6.08 20.95 3.20
N MET A 367 -6.56 19.90 2.55
CA MET A 367 -5.71 18.93 1.86
C MET A 367 -5.66 19.24 0.35
N MET A 368 -4.46 19.38 -0.21
CA MET A 368 -4.22 19.53 -1.64
C MET A 368 -3.71 18.20 -2.24
N PRO A 369 -4.49 17.50 -3.07
CA PRO A 369 -4.16 16.15 -3.55
C PRO A 369 -3.01 16.12 -4.57
N TRP A 370 -2.72 17.24 -5.24
CA TRP A 370 -1.73 17.33 -6.31
C TRP A 370 -0.72 18.44 -6.05
N PRO A 371 0.10 18.33 -4.99
CA PRO A 371 1.16 19.29 -4.77
C PRO A 371 2.31 19.11 -5.76
N SER A 372 3.07 20.19 -5.99
CA SER A 372 4.32 20.16 -6.73
C SER A 372 5.26 19.16 -6.10
N THR A 373 5.47 18.06 -6.81
CA THR A 373 6.35 16.97 -6.37
C THR A 373 7.84 17.33 -6.47
N THR A 374 8.17 18.49 -7.07
CA THR A 374 9.55 18.91 -7.34
C THR A 374 10.25 19.57 -6.14
N VAL A 375 9.52 19.90 -5.08
CA VAL A 375 10.05 20.65 -3.92
C VAL A 375 10.47 19.77 -2.73
N GLY A 376 10.40 18.45 -2.89
CA GLY A 376 10.83 17.48 -1.88
C GLY A 376 11.62 16.33 -2.52
N THR A 377 12.60 15.79 -1.80
CA THR A 377 13.30 14.56 -2.20
C THR A 377 13.55 13.68 -0.96
N PRO A 378 13.05 12.42 -0.94
CA PRO A 378 12.13 11.84 -1.91
C PRO A 378 10.80 12.62 -1.94
N GLU A 379 10.00 12.41 -2.97
CA GLU A 379 8.87 13.32 -3.28
C GLU A 379 7.74 13.19 -2.26
N GLU A 380 7.72 12.10 -1.51
CA GLU A 380 6.87 11.87 -0.37
C GLU A 380 7.21 12.76 0.84
N ASN A 381 8.23 13.61 0.78
CA ASN A 381 8.44 14.69 1.78
C ASN A 381 7.61 15.95 1.49
N VAL A 382 6.90 16.02 0.35
CA VAL A 382 6.12 17.19 -0.04
C VAL A 382 4.87 17.34 0.82
N GLU A 383 4.73 18.46 1.52
CA GLU A 383 3.52 18.76 2.30
C GLU A 383 2.28 18.85 1.39
N TYR A 384 1.17 18.28 1.85
CA TYR A 384 -0.12 18.30 1.18
C TYR A 384 -1.26 18.81 2.06
N PHE A 385 -1.02 19.14 3.32
CA PHE A 385 -1.92 19.91 4.18
C PHE A 385 -1.52 21.38 4.27
N PHE A 386 -2.53 22.23 4.32
CA PHE A 386 -2.40 23.69 4.26
C PHE A 386 -3.39 24.34 5.22
N TRP A 387 -3.08 25.56 5.64
CA TRP A 387 -3.92 26.39 6.49
C TRP A 387 -5.09 27.02 5.73
N THR A 388 -4.91 27.35 4.45
CA THR A 388 -5.98 27.89 3.60
C THR A 388 -6.14 27.09 2.31
N ASP A 389 -7.28 27.24 1.63
CA ASP A 389 -7.54 26.60 0.32
C ASP A 389 -7.31 27.55 -0.88
N GLY A 390 -7.07 28.84 -0.62
CA GLY A 390 -6.93 29.90 -1.62
C GLY A 390 -8.20 30.15 -2.45
N ALA A 391 -9.37 29.69 -1.99
CA ALA A 391 -10.65 29.86 -2.69
C ALA A 391 -11.21 31.28 -2.56
N GLU A 392 -12.23 31.61 -3.34
CA GLU A 392 -12.87 32.94 -3.33
C GLU A 392 -13.81 33.13 -2.12
N PRO A 393 -13.70 34.22 -1.34
CA PRO A 393 -12.63 35.23 -1.37
C PRO A 393 -11.38 34.75 -0.61
N ASP A 394 -10.20 34.87 -1.22
CA ASP A 394 -8.95 34.46 -0.58
C ASP A 394 -8.42 35.59 0.31
N GLN A 395 -9.01 35.69 1.51
CA GLN A 395 -8.65 36.66 2.53
C GLN A 395 -8.29 35.94 3.81
N PHE A 396 -7.12 36.26 4.35
CA PHE A 396 -6.61 35.63 5.56
C PHE A 396 -6.15 36.68 6.57
N ASP A 397 -6.44 36.43 7.85
CA ASP A 397 -6.01 37.25 8.99
C ASP A 397 -5.71 36.31 10.17
N THR A 398 -4.46 36.33 10.64
CA THR A 398 -4.05 35.61 11.85
C THR A 398 -3.22 36.50 12.76
N THR A 399 -3.29 36.24 14.07
CA THR A 399 -2.59 37.04 15.08
C THR A 399 -1.16 36.54 15.27
N ILE A 400 -0.23 37.48 15.46
CA ILE A 400 1.17 37.21 15.79
C ILE A 400 1.40 37.58 17.26
N PRO A 401 1.54 36.58 18.17
CA PRO A 401 1.68 36.80 19.59
C PRO A 401 3.15 37.06 19.99
N PHE A 402 3.70 38.22 19.63
CA PHE A 402 5.07 38.60 20.07
C PHE A 402 5.20 38.58 21.59
N LEU A 403 6.27 37.96 22.09
CA LEU A 403 6.60 37.91 23.51
C LEU A 403 7.84 38.75 23.77
N ASP A 404 7.68 39.80 24.58
CA ASP A 404 8.77 40.67 25.03
C ASP A 404 9.74 41.12 23.90
N PRO A 405 9.21 41.66 22.78
CA PRO A 405 10.04 42.05 21.65
C PRO A 405 11.02 43.17 22.03
N ASP A 406 12.22 43.11 21.46
CA ASP A 406 13.17 44.20 21.41
C ASP A 406 12.97 44.98 20.10
N PRO A 407 12.29 46.14 20.12
CA PRO A 407 11.91 46.86 18.91
C PRO A 407 13.09 47.60 18.26
N SER A 408 14.29 47.54 18.85
CA SER A 408 15.48 48.23 18.31
C SER A 408 16.05 47.56 17.06
N ASN A 409 15.75 46.28 16.85
CA ASN A 409 16.25 45.48 15.74
C ASN A 409 15.14 45.12 14.76
N PRO A 410 15.42 45.04 13.45
CA PRO A 410 14.43 44.58 12.49
C PRO A 410 14.02 43.12 12.73
N PHE A 411 12.86 42.74 12.22
CA PHE A 411 12.35 41.37 12.25
C PHE A 411 12.10 40.85 10.84
N ARG A 412 11.92 39.53 10.74
CA ARG A 412 11.73 38.77 9.51
C ARG A 412 10.40 38.05 9.57
N VAL A 413 9.62 38.17 8.52
CA VAL A 413 8.45 37.34 8.23
C VAL A 413 8.76 36.45 7.05
N GLN A 414 8.46 35.16 7.21
CA GLN A 414 8.45 34.17 6.15
C GLN A 414 7.08 33.52 6.06
N ALA A 415 6.67 33.14 4.86
CA ALA A 415 5.45 32.36 4.66
C ALA A 415 5.61 31.45 3.44
N ARG A 416 4.99 30.27 3.49
CA ARG A 416 4.98 29.32 2.38
C ARG A 416 3.59 29.26 1.76
N TYR A 417 3.52 29.57 0.47
CA TYR A 417 2.34 29.38 -0.36
C TYR A 417 2.63 28.35 -1.42
N GLN A 418 1.59 27.65 -1.87
CA GLN A 418 1.70 26.76 -3.00
C GLN A 418 0.59 27.01 -4.00
N GLY A 419 0.94 27.23 -5.26
CA GLY A 419 -0.01 27.42 -6.34
C GLY A 419 -0.74 26.13 -6.68
N ARG A 420 -1.98 26.26 -7.18
CA ARG A 420 -2.79 25.17 -7.72
C ARG A 420 -3.43 25.61 -9.03
N ALA A 421 -3.45 24.69 -10.00
CA ALA A 421 -4.01 24.88 -11.34
C ALA A 421 -3.21 25.84 -12.23
N ASN A 422 -3.40 25.72 -13.54
CA ASN A 422 -2.62 26.42 -14.56
C ASN A 422 -3.05 27.91 -14.74
N ILE A 423 -2.96 28.69 -13.67
CA ILE A 423 -3.35 30.10 -13.61
C ILE A 423 -2.20 30.96 -13.05
N THR A 424 -2.29 32.28 -13.24
CA THR A 424 -1.45 33.23 -12.50
C THR A 424 -2.09 33.49 -11.13
N HIS A 425 -1.37 33.18 -10.07
CA HIS A 425 -1.70 33.56 -8.70
C HIS A 425 -1.20 34.98 -8.46
N GLN A 426 -1.94 35.80 -7.72
CA GLN A 426 -1.45 37.09 -7.25
C GLN A 426 -1.81 37.27 -5.78
N LEU A 427 -0.79 37.60 -4.97
CA LEU A 427 -0.94 37.86 -3.53
C LEU A 427 -0.50 39.28 -3.19
N ASP A 428 -1.32 39.94 -2.37
CA ASP A 428 -0.97 41.11 -1.59
C ASP A 428 -0.85 40.69 -0.12
N ILE A 429 0.33 40.83 0.48
CA ILE A 429 0.65 40.31 1.81
C ILE A 429 1.09 41.47 2.70
N TYR A 430 0.55 41.53 3.91
CA TYR A 430 0.79 42.61 4.85
C TYR A 430 1.08 42.09 6.26
N PHE A 431 1.96 42.82 6.95
CA PHE A 431 2.02 42.80 8.40
C PHE A 431 1.28 44.03 8.93
N ARG A 432 0.38 43.83 9.88
CA ARG A 432 -0.39 44.90 10.52
C ARG A 432 -0.06 44.95 12.00
N SER A 433 0.59 46.04 12.39
CA SER A 433 0.90 46.35 13.78
C SER A 433 -0.38 46.61 14.57
N SER A 434 -0.35 46.28 15.86
CA SER A 434 -1.43 46.68 16.78
C SER A 434 -1.58 48.21 16.91
N SER A 435 -0.56 48.98 16.49
CA SER A 435 -0.54 50.45 16.48
C SER A 435 -1.17 51.08 15.23
N GLY A 436 -1.61 50.27 14.27
CA GLY A 436 -2.17 50.73 12.99
C GLY A 436 -1.15 50.93 11.87
N THR A 437 0.14 50.68 12.11
CA THR A 437 1.17 50.63 11.06
C THR A 437 0.96 49.39 10.19
N THR A 438 0.98 49.54 8.86
CA THR A 438 0.86 48.44 7.90
C THR A 438 2.09 48.37 7.02
N ASP A 439 2.85 47.28 7.13
CA ASP A 439 3.97 46.97 6.25
C ASP A 439 3.47 46.10 5.10
N THR A 440 3.82 46.47 3.87
CA THR A 440 3.55 45.64 2.69
C THR A 440 4.72 44.68 2.50
N LEU A 441 4.48 43.40 2.74
CA LEU A 441 5.50 42.35 2.65
C LEU A 441 5.68 41.89 1.20
N ALA A 442 4.58 41.80 0.47
CA ALA A 442 4.53 41.54 -0.95
C ALA A 442 3.37 42.31 -1.55
N ARG A 443 3.57 42.91 -2.74
CA ARG A 443 2.50 43.61 -3.47
C ARG A 443 2.41 43.11 -4.88
N ALA A 444 1.20 42.71 -5.27
CA ALA A 444 0.89 42.12 -6.56
C ALA A 444 1.92 41.03 -6.95
N HIS A 445 2.38 40.23 -5.99
CA HIS A 445 3.37 39.20 -6.26
C HIS A 445 2.72 38.09 -7.05
N GLN A 446 3.28 37.76 -8.22
CA GLN A 446 2.72 36.77 -9.12
C GLN A 446 3.64 35.56 -9.28
N PHE A 447 3.02 34.38 -9.28
CA PHE A 447 3.62 33.09 -9.60
C PHE A 447 2.59 32.25 -10.33
N PHE A 448 3.01 31.14 -10.92
CA PHE A 448 2.20 30.43 -11.91
C PHE A 448 2.10 28.93 -11.65
N GLY A 449 0.94 28.35 -11.92
CA GLY A 449 0.79 26.89 -11.90
C GLY A 449 0.93 26.31 -10.50
N GLU A 450 1.74 25.26 -10.37
CA GLU A 450 2.01 24.60 -9.09
C GLU A 450 3.29 25.12 -8.41
N GLU A 451 3.77 26.30 -8.80
CA GLU A 451 4.95 26.90 -8.19
C GLU A 451 4.74 27.14 -6.68
N VAL A 452 5.80 26.89 -5.91
CA VAL A 452 5.85 27.23 -4.48
C VAL A 452 6.41 28.63 -4.34
N TYR A 453 5.67 29.50 -3.65
CA TYR A 453 6.14 30.82 -3.28
C TYR A 453 6.56 30.83 -1.81
N LEU A 454 7.86 30.96 -1.57
CA LEU A 454 8.42 31.23 -0.25
C LEU A 454 8.61 32.73 -0.11
N LEU A 455 7.68 33.40 0.59
CA LEU A 455 7.89 34.76 1.06
C LEU A 455 9.04 34.74 2.08
N ASP A 456 10.01 35.61 1.86
CA ASP A 456 11.04 35.90 2.85
C ASP A 456 11.40 37.38 2.77
N THR A 457 11.00 38.12 3.80
CA THR A 457 11.27 39.56 3.90
C THR A 457 12.73 39.86 4.29
N GLY A 458 13.50 38.85 4.72
CA GLY A 458 14.74 39.05 5.46
C GLY A 458 14.51 39.88 6.74
N PHE A 459 15.58 40.31 7.40
CA PHE A 459 15.48 41.21 8.55
C PHE A 459 15.36 42.67 8.10
N THR A 460 14.27 43.01 7.41
CA THR A 460 14.06 44.34 6.81
C THR A 460 12.92 45.13 7.44
N ILE A 461 11.98 44.47 8.11
CA ILE A 461 10.83 45.17 8.72
C ILE A 461 11.30 45.79 10.04
N PRO A 462 11.16 47.12 10.25
CA PRO A 462 11.64 47.77 11.47
C PRO A 462 11.00 47.18 12.73
N GLY A 463 11.79 46.85 13.75
CA GLY A 463 11.28 46.35 15.04
C GLY A 463 10.33 47.33 15.73
N SER A 464 10.47 48.63 15.45
CA SER A 464 9.57 49.69 15.92
C SER A 464 8.13 49.55 15.39
N HIS A 465 7.90 48.72 14.37
CA HIS A 465 6.56 48.45 13.86
C HIS A 465 5.86 47.35 14.67
N ILE A 466 6.55 46.62 15.55
CA ILE A 466 5.89 45.69 16.47
C ILE A 466 5.11 46.50 17.51
N GLY A 467 3.78 46.42 17.45
CA GLY A 467 2.89 47.12 18.37
C GLY A 467 2.72 46.38 19.70
N ALA A 468 2.44 47.12 20.78
CA ALA A 468 2.29 46.57 22.14
C ALA A 468 1.04 45.69 22.38
N GLY A 469 0.18 45.52 21.37
CA GLY A 469 -1.04 44.69 21.41
C GLY A 469 -1.03 43.62 20.32
N THR A 470 -2.21 43.26 19.80
CA THR A 470 -2.35 42.21 18.79
C THR A 470 -1.82 42.65 17.42
N ASN A 471 -0.66 42.12 17.03
CA ASN A 471 -0.11 42.24 15.68
C ASN A 471 -0.70 41.14 14.79
N ARG A 472 -0.71 41.34 13.46
CA ARG A 472 -1.37 40.44 12.52
C ARG A 472 -0.59 40.22 11.24
N TYR A 473 -0.69 39.01 10.71
CA TYR A 473 -0.36 38.67 9.33
C TYR A 473 -1.65 38.62 8.54
N THR A 474 -1.69 39.29 7.38
CA THR A 474 -2.86 39.26 6.49
C THR A 474 -2.46 39.08 5.04
N HIS A 475 -3.26 38.36 4.26
CA HIS A 475 -3.14 38.37 2.80
C HIS A 475 -4.49 38.58 2.12
N ASP A 476 -4.44 39.15 0.93
CA ASP A 476 -5.54 39.22 -0.03
C ASP A 476 -5.07 38.58 -1.35
N GLY A 477 -5.81 37.61 -1.87
CA GLY A 477 -5.44 36.82 -3.03
C GLY A 477 -6.44 36.89 -4.19
N ILE A 478 -5.91 37.03 -5.40
CA ILE A 478 -6.66 37.04 -6.66
C ILE A 478 -5.97 36.17 -7.71
N GLY A 479 -6.75 35.58 -8.62
CA GLY A 479 -6.27 34.64 -9.63
C GLY A 479 -6.62 35.08 -11.05
N ARG A 480 -5.82 34.68 -12.04
CA ARG A 480 -6.10 34.93 -13.46
C ARG A 480 -5.79 33.71 -14.32
N SER A 481 -6.82 33.13 -14.90
CA SER A 481 -6.68 32.00 -15.84
C SER A 481 -5.85 32.36 -17.07
N SER A 482 -5.12 31.39 -17.62
CA SER A 482 -4.37 31.55 -18.85
C SER A 482 -5.27 32.05 -19.99
N GLY A 483 -4.87 33.14 -20.66
CA GLY A 483 -5.64 33.78 -21.74
C GLY A 483 -6.75 34.74 -21.28
N SER A 484 -7.05 34.85 -19.98
CA SER A 484 -7.96 35.88 -19.45
C SER A 484 -7.22 37.22 -19.27
N PRO A 485 -7.82 38.36 -19.66
CA PRO A 485 -7.23 39.68 -19.38
C PRO A 485 -7.41 40.12 -17.92
N SER A 486 -8.35 39.53 -17.18
CA SER A 486 -8.79 40.04 -15.87
C SER A 486 -8.51 39.05 -14.74
N PHE A 487 -8.10 39.58 -13.59
CA PHE A 487 -8.05 38.85 -12.32
C PHE A 487 -9.47 38.73 -11.72
N VAL A 488 -9.71 37.64 -11.03
CA VAL A 488 -10.92 37.35 -10.24
C VAL A 488 -10.54 37.06 -8.79
N LEU A 489 -11.50 37.17 -7.87
CA LEU A 489 -11.25 36.88 -6.46
C LEU A 489 -10.88 35.39 -6.28
N GLY A 490 -10.00 35.12 -5.31
CA GLY A 490 -9.47 33.77 -5.05
C GLY A 490 -8.18 33.53 -5.84
N SER A 491 -7.05 33.45 -5.12
CA SER A 491 -5.75 33.21 -5.73
C SER A 491 -5.59 31.80 -6.27
N ARG A 492 -6.26 30.80 -5.67
CA ARG A 492 -5.94 29.35 -5.79
C ARG A 492 -4.53 29.01 -5.33
N SER A 493 -3.99 29.73 -4.35
CA SER A 493 -2.71 29.39 -3.72
C SER A 493 -2.85 29.23 -2.20
N PRO A 494 -3.11 28.00 -1.72
CA PRO A 494 -3.04 27.62 -0.30
C PRO A 494 -1.82 28.18 0.45
N LEU A 495 -2.05 28.74 1.65
CA LEU A 495 -1.03 29.07 2.63
C LEU A 495 -0.75 27.83 3.50
N ASP A 496 0.51 27.48 3.67
CA ASP A 496 0.96 26.40 4.56
C ASP A 496 1.21 26.96 5.98
N TRP A 497 2.31 27.70 6.15
CA TRP A 497 2.71 28.27 7.44
C TRP A 497 3.19 29.72 7.33
N VAL A 498 3.25 30.38 8.47
CA VAL A 498 3.86 31.70 8.68
C VAL A 498 4.87 31.62 9.83
N ASP A 499 6.12 31.98 9.54
CA ASP A 499 7.18 32.11 10.54
C ASP A 499 7.52 33.59 10.74
N VAL A 500 7.60 34.00 12.00
CA VAL A 500 8.03 35.36 12.36
C VAL A 500 9.24 35.27 13.29
N THR A 501 10.40 35.63 12.77
CA THR A 501 11.66 35.69 13.53
C THR A 501 11.95 37.12 13.96
N TYR A 502 12.06 37.35 15.26
CA TYR A 502 12.23 38.69 15.84
C TYR A 502 13.25 38.68 16.98
N SER A 503 13.78 39.85 17.31
CA SER A 503 14.62 40.01 18.49
C SER A 503 13.73 40.02 19.74
N ARG A 504 13.90 39.03 20.61
CA ARG A 504 13.21 38.88 21.89
C ARG A 504 14.16 39.20 23.04
N ARG A 505 13.69 39.95 24.03
CA ARG A 505 14.47 40.25 25.24
C ARG A 505 14.63 38.99 26.09
N TYR A 506 15.72 38.92 26.86
CA TYR A 506 15.95 37.86 27.84
C TYR A 506 15.07 38.03 29.09
N LEU A 507 13.74 37.96 28.91
CA LEU A 507 12.75 38.08 29.96
C LEU A 507 11.92 36.79 30.05
N ALA A 508 12.02 36.13 31.20
CA ALA A 508 11.24 34.95 31.51
C ALA A 508 9.77 35.29 31.77
N ARG A 509 8.89 34.35 31.41
CA ARG A 509 7.45 34.42 31.68
C ARG A 509 7.02 33.13 32.35
N GLY A 510 6.32 33.23 33.48
CA GLY A 510 5.98 32.07 34.30
C GLY A 510 7.22 31.32 34.80
N ASP A 511 8.25 32.06 35.19
CA ASP A 511 9.54 31.56 35.69
C ASP A 511 10.33 30.64 34.75
N ARG A 512 10.11 30.74 33.43
CA ARG A 512 10.89 30.03 32.41
C ARG A 512 11.20 30.87 31.17
N LEU A 513 12.30 30.55 30.50
CA LEU A 513 12.67 31.06 29.18
C LEU A 513 13.53 30.04 28.43
N ALA A 514 13.18 29.74 27.17
CA ALA A 514 14.10 29.14 26.20
C ALA A 514 14.69 30.26 25.34
N PHE A 515 16.01 30.25 25.14
CA PHE A 515 16.71 31.34 24.46
C PHE A 515 18.01 30.87 23.81
N THR A 516 18.66 31.77 23.06
CA THR A 516 19.97 31.51 22.48
C THR A 516 21.01 32.50 22.99
N SER A 517 22.30 32.28 22.73
CA SER A 517 23.38 33.21 23.08
C SER A 517 23.34 34.57 22.36
N GLY A 518 22.32 34.80 21.51
CA GLY A 518 22.24 35.95 20.61
C GLY A 518 23.20 35.83 19.41
N SER A 519 23.42 36.94 18.72
CA SER A 519 24.19 37.00 17.47
C SER A 519 25.70 37.23 17.66
N THR A 520 26.15 37.46 18.89
CA THR A 520 27.56 37.72 19.21
C THR A 520 28.40 36.45 19.03
N ASN A 521 29.45 36.54 18.22
CA ASN A 521 30.47 35.49 18.10
C ASN A 521 31.53 35.66 19.19
N GLY A 522 31.93 34.57 19.86
CA GLY A 522 32.89 34.59 20.96
C GLY A 522 32.26 34.48 22.34
N ILE A 523 32.97 34.97 23.37
CA ILE A 523 32.46 35.00 24.74
C ILE A 523 31.44 36.13 24.87
N VAL A 524 30.26 35.83 25.40
CA VAL A 524 29.15 36.77 25.62
C VAL A 524 28.64 36.67 27.06
N GLU A 525 28.23 37.80 27.63
CA GLU A 525 27.53 37.87 28.92
C GLU A 525 26.02 37.99 28.69
N LEU A 526 25.26 37.15 29.39
CA LEU A 526 23.81 37.03 29.29
C LEU A 526 23.18 37.37 30.64
N HIS A 527 22.20 38.27 30.59
CA HIS A 527 21.40 38.72 31.72
C HIS A 527 19.96 38.28 31.47
N VAL A 528 19.50 37.25 32.16
CA VAL A 528 18.17 36.66 31.94
C VAL A 528 17.25 37.03 33.10
N GLY A 529 16.44 38.06 32.89
CA GLY A 529 15.54 38.63 33.90
C GLY A 529 14.13 38.05 33.88
N GLY A 530 13.24 38.61 34.70
CA GLY A 530 11.80 38.29 34.66
C GLY A 530 11.35 37.16 35.58
N PHE A 531 12.27 36.55 36.33
CA PHE A 531 11.93 35.49 37.29
C PHE A 531 11.33 36.08 38.56
N THR A 532 10.31 35.43 39.11
CA THR A 532 9.66 35.81 40.37
C THR A 532 10.30 35.15 41.59
N GLN A 533 11.23 34.22 41.38
CA GLN A 533 11.92 33.48 42.44
C GLN A 533 13.44 33.38 42.17
N PRO A 534 14.28 33.31 43.22
CA PRO A 534 15.75 33.27 43.06
C PRO A 534 16.31 31.89 42.70
N GLY A 535 15.50 30.82 42.73
CA GLY A 535 15.92 29.44 42.50
C GLY A 535 16.15 29.09 41.02
N ILE A 536 16.82 29.97 40.28
CA ILE A 536 16.98 29.88 38.82
C ILE A 536 18.06 28.85 38.48
N GLN A 537 17.74 27.94 37.57
CA GLN A 537 18.64 26.98 36.96
C GLN A 537 18.76 27.27 35.48
N VAL A 538 19.96 27.09 34.92
CA VAL A 538 20.21 27.30 33.49
C VAL A 538 20.86 26.04 32.91
N TYR A 539 20.31 25.57 31.79
CA TYR A 539 20.79 24.41 31.05
C TYR A 539 21.13 24.82 29.62
N ASP A 540 22.32 24.47 29.16
CA ASP A 540 22.73 24.52 27.75
C ASP A 540 22.15 23.29 27.04
N VAL A 541 21.23 23.52 26.10
CA VAL A 541 20.52 22.50 25.31
C VAL A 541 20.95 22.53 23.84
N THR A 542 22.12 23.10 23.54
CA THR A 542 22.68 23.17 22.18
C THR A 542 22.79 21.78 21.54
N THR A 543 23.11 20.76 22.33
CA THR A 543 22.99 19.35 21.95
C THR A 543 21.84 18.71 22.75
N PRO A 544 20.63 18.57 22.16
CA PRO A 544 19.43 18.16 22.89
C PRO A 544 19.52 16.84 23.66
N ALA A 545 20.30 15.88 23.15
CA ALA A 545 20.47 14.58 23.78
C ALA A 545 21.43 14.57 24.98
N THR A 546 22.25 15.63 25.13
CA THR A 546 23.26 15.75 26.19
C THR A 546 23.28 17.18 26.73
N PRO A 547 22.20 17.65 27.37
CA PRO A 547 22.16 18.98 27.96
C PRO A 547 23.20 19.13 29.06
N LEU A 548 23.75 20.34 29.21
CA LEU A 548 24.73 20.67 30.23
C LEU A 548 24.14 21.66 31.24
N ARG A 549 24.34 21.44 32.53
CA ARG A 549 24.01 22.41 33.58
C ARG A 549 25.05 23.53 33.61
N VAL A 550 24.60 24.78 33.50
CA VAL A 550 25.48 25.94 33.65
C VAL A 550 25.69 26.21 35.14
N THR A 551 26.95 26.22 35.56
CA THR A 551 27.38 26.48 36.94
C THR A 551 27.94 27.89 37.08
N GLY A 552 27.97 28.45 38.28
CA GLY A 552 28.47 29.81 38.50
C GLY A 552 27.57 30.91 37.91
N VAL A 553 26.28 30.63 37.72
CA VAL A 553 25.26 31.63 37.39
C VAL A 553 25.05 32.52 38.62
N ALA A 554 25.24 33.83 38.47
CA ALA A 554 24.95 34.79 39.52
C ALA A 554 23.47 35.18 39.47
N VAL A 555 22.76 35.03 40.59
CA VAL A 555 21.36 35.45 40.69
C VAL A 555 21.29 36.81 41.37
N VAL A 556 20.79 37.81 40.65
CA VAL A 556 20.72 39.20 41.08
C VAL A 556 19.25 39.60 41.28
N ALA A 557 18.94 40.28 42.39
CA ALA A 557 17.61 40.83 42.61
C ALA A 557 17.45 42.15 41.82
N VAL A 558 16.42 42.23 40.99
CA VAL A 558 16.07 43.41 40.18
C VAL A 558 14.66 43.85 40.57
N GLY A 559 14.56 44.70 41.58
CA GLY A 559 13.28 45.07 42.19
C GLY A 559 12.60 43.87 42.87
N PRO A 560 11.33 43.53 42.55
CA PRO A 560 10.66 42.33 43.07
C PRO A 560 10.98 41.05 42.28
N LEU A 561 11.74 41.16 41.19
CA LEU A 561 12.10 40.05 40.30
C LEU A 561 13.58 39.68 40.45
N TYR A 562 13.98 38.61 39.78
CA TYR A 562 15.34 38.09 39.77
C TYR A 562 15.86 37.96 38.34
N GLU A 563 17.17 38.07 38.21
CA GLU A 563 17.95 37.96 36.98
C GLU A 563 19.07 36.93 37.16
N ALA A 564 19.31 36.13 36.12
CA ALA A 564 20.39 35.15 36.06
C ALA A 564 21.49 35.64 35.11
N ASP A 565 22.67 35.90 35.67
CA ASP A 565 23.83 36.44 34.99
C ASP A 565 24.90 35.36 34.80
N PHE A 566 25.32 35.14 33.56
CA PHE A 566 26.39 34.18 33.26
C PHE A 566 27.03 34.47 31.91
N ARG A 567 28.17 33.82 31.66
CA ARG A 567 28.93 33.94 30.42
C ARG A 567 28.98 32.63 29.68
N VAL A 568 29.02 32.70 28.36
CA VAL A 568 29.19 31.52 27.51
C VAL A 568 30.09 31.81 26.32
N ASP A 569 30.83 30.79 25.89
CA ASP A 569 31.61 30.81 24.67
C ASP A 569 30.80 30.28 23.48
N ALA A 570 30.33 31.21 22.63
CA ALA A 570 29.62 30.94 21.38
C ALA A 570 30.54 30.94 20.15
N SER A 571 31.87 30.80 20.32
CA SER A 571 32.83 30.76 19.20
C SER A 571 32.57 29.62 18.20
N ALA A 572 32.00 28.51 18.66
CA ALA A 572 31.64 27.36 17.83
C ALA A 572 30.26 27.51 17.14
N GLY A 573 29.57 28.62 17.36
CA GLY A 573 28.20 28.87 16.88
C GLY A 573 27.24 29.22 18.02
N VAL A 574 26.02 29.58 17.62
CA VAL A 574 24.94 29.99 18.54
C VAL A 574 24.62 28.84 19.50
N ARG A 575 24.64 29.14 20.80
CA ARG A 575 24.23 28.21 21.85
C ARG A 575 22.75 28.38 22.18
N ARG A 576 22.10 27.31 22.63
CA ARG A 576 20.69 27.28 23.06
C ARG A 576 20.61 26.96 24.54
N PHE A 577 19.72 27.62 25.25
CA PHE A 577 19.54 27.46 26.69
C PHE A 577 18.07 27.35 27.08
N VAL A 578 17.83 26.73 28.23
CA VAL A 578 16.61 26.90 29.00
C VAL A 578 17.00 27.40 30.39
N ALA A 579 16.44 28.53 30.81
CA ALA A 579 16.51 29.01 32.19
C ALA A 579 15.13 28.90 32.84
N LEU A 580 15.07 28.32 34.03
CA LEU A 580 13.83 28.07 34.72
C LEU A 580 13.99 28.02 36.24
N VAL A 581 12.90 28.28 36.97
CA VAL A 581 12.79 27.93 38.40
C VAL A 581 12.16 26.54 38.53
N SER A 582 12.65 25.73 39.46
CA SER A 582 12.05 24.41 39.70
C SER A 582 10.56 24.54 40.00
N GLY A 583 9.73 23.85 39.21
CA GLY A 583 8.27 23.81 39.26
C GLY A 583 7.61 24.50 38.07
N SER A 584 8.40 25.18 37.23
CA SER A 584 7.93 25.90 36.03
C SER A 584 8.15 25.15 34.71
N GLU A 585 8.55 23.87 34.79
CA GLU A 585 8.77 23.02 33.62
C GLU A 585 7.49 22.85 32.79
N VAL A 586 7.62 22.28 31.60
CA VAL A 586 6.47 21.84 30.80
C VAL A 586 5.93 20.52 31.38
N PRO A 587 4.73 20.50 31.99
CA PRO A 587 4.24 19.29 32.63
C PRO A 587 3.78 18.26 31.60
N ILE A 588 4.19 17.01 31.79
CA ILE A 588 3.69 15.84 31.06
C ILE A 588 2.41 15.36 31.76
N GLY A 589 1.29 15.49 31.05
CA GLY A 589 -0.04 15.13 31.57
C GLY A 589 -0.28 13.62 31.62
N ALA A 590 -1.26 13.18 32.43
CA ALA A 590 -1.58 11.75 32.62
C ALA A 590 -1.93 11.01 31.32
N GLY A 591 -2.63 11.67 30.38
CA GLY A 591 -2.97 11.08 29.08
C GLY A 591 -1.78 10.95 28.10
N ALA A 592 -0.61 11.48 28.44
CA ALA A 592 0.61 11.36 27.65
C ALA A 592 1.56 10.27 28.18
N VAL A 593 1.17 9.58 29.26
CA VAL A 593 1.96 8.50 29.88
C VAL A 593 1.22 7.19 29.73
N GLU A 594 1.85 6.24 29.05
CA GLU A 594 1.29 4.91 28.86
C GLU A 594 2.29 3.84 29.31
N ARG A 595 1.82 2.85 30.06
CA ARG A 595 2.64 1.70 30.41
C ARG A 595 2.75 0.77 29.22
N ASP A 596 3.98 0.42 28.86
CA ASP A 596 4.26 -0.54 27.81
C ASP A 596 3.96 -1.99 28.26
N THR A 597 3.48 -2.79 27.31
CA THR A 597 3.39 -4.24 27.47
C THR A 597 4.48 -4.87 26.60
N PRO A 598 5.50 -5.50 27.20
CA PRO A 598 6.61 -6.03 26.42
C PRO A 598 6.16 -7.07 25.38
N SER A 599 6.26 -6.72 24.09
CA SER A 599 5.99 -7.59 22.93
C SER A 599 6.89 -8.85 22.80
N SER A 600 6.68 -9.70 21.80
CA SER A 600 7.62 -10.78 21.43
C SER A 600 7.92 -10.83 19.93
N LEU A 601 7.67 -9.73 19.22
CA LEU A 601 7.65 -9.66 17.75
C LEU A 601 8.95 -10.11 17.06
N THR A 602 10.08 -10.07 17.77
CA THR A 602 11.38 -10.49 17.21
C THR A 602 11.58 -12.01 17.22
N ILE A 603 10.75 -12.76 17.95
CA ILE A 603 10.84 -14.21 18.12
C ILE A 603 9.51 -14.84 17.69
N PRO A 604 9.45 -15.52 16.54
CA PRO A 604 8.21 -16.13 16.09
C PRO A 604 7.85 -17.33 16.96
N SER A 605 6.56 -17.66 17.04
CA SER A 605 6.10 -18.90 17.66
C SER A 605 6.68 -20.13 16.92
N PRO A 606 6.83 -21.29 17.59
CA PRO A 606 7.30 -22.51 16.95
C PRO A 606 6.49 -22.84 15.70
N PHE A 607 7.19 -23.13 14.60
CA PHE A 607 6.51 -23.59 13.39
C PHE A 607 6.01 -25.03 13.63
N PRO A 608 4.70 -25.30 13.48
CA PRO A 608 4.16 -26.61 13.78
C PRO A 608 4.69 -27.67 12.81
N VAL A 609 4.84 -28.91 13.28
CA VAL A 609 5.22 -30.05 12.43
C VAL A 609 4.11 -30.27 11.40
N GLY A 610 4.46 -30.28 10.11
CA GLY A 610 3.47 -30.31 9.02
C GLY A 610 2.77 -28.97 8.78
N GLY A 611 3.19 -27.90 9.46
CA GLY A 611 2.70 -26.54 9.24
C GLY A 611 2.84 -26.12 7.78
N PHE A 612 1.81 -25.46 7.27
CA PHE A 612 1.73 -25.16 5.85
C PHE A 612 2.45 -23.86 5.48
N ALA A 613 2.15 -22.76 6.18
CA ALA A 613 2.80 -21.47 6.00
C ALA A 613 2.65 -20.60 7.25
N ARG A 614 3.45 -19.53 7.34
CA ARG A 614 3.35 -18.54 8.41
C ARG A 614 2.62 -17.29 7.92
N SER A 615 1.77 -16.72 8.78
CA SER A 615 1.04 -15.47 8.57
C SER A 615 1.22 -14.54 9.76
N ILE A 616 1.15 -13.23 9.50
CA ILE A 616 1.18 -12.17 10.52
C ILE A 616 -0.10 -11.35 10.37
N LEU A 617 -0.88 -11.23 11.44
CA LEU A 617 -2.02 -10.32 11.53
C LEU A 617 -1.58 -9.07 12.30
N ILE A 618 -1.60 -7.90 11.66
CA ILE A 618 -1.26 -6.61 12.28
C ILE A 618 -2.56 -5.88 12.60
N ALA A 619 -2.81 -5.56 13.87
CA ALA A 619 -4.07 -4.97 14.31
C ALA A 619 -3.86 -3.96 15.46
N PRO A 620 -4.68 -2.91 15.59
CA PRO A 620 -4.70 -2.09 16.79
C PRO A 620 -5.24 -2.87 17.99
N ASP A 621 -4.91 -2.44 19.21
CA ASP A 621 -5.32 -3.10 20.46
C ASP A 621 -6.83 -3.30 20.56
N ALA A 622 -7.59 -2.30 20.11
CA ALA A 622 -9.05 -2.34 20.06
C ALA A 622 -9.60 -3.52 19.24
N PHE A 623 -8.84 -4.03 18.28
CA PHE A 623 -9.26 -5.04 17.31
C PHE A 623 -8.68 -6.43 17.61
N LEU A 624 -7.94 -6.60 18.71
CA LEU A 624 -7.27 -7.87 19.03
C LEU A 624 -8.24 -9.02 19.26
N ALA A 625 -9.45 -8.78 19.79
CA ALA A 625 -10.44 -9.84 20.00
C ALA A 625 -10.88 -10.51 18.68
N PRO A 626 -11.41 -9.78 17.67
CA PRO A 626 -11.74 -10.38 16.38
C PRO A 626 -10.50 -10.85 15.59
N ALA A 627 -9.34 -10.18 15.72
CA ALA A 627 -8.09 -10.67 15.12
C ALA A 627 -7.68 -12.05 15.67
N ASN A 628 -7.81 -12.26 16.98
CA ASN A 628 -7.57 -13.56 17.62
C ASN A 628 -8.52 -14.64 17.10
N ARG A 629 -9.79 -14.30 16.87
CA ARG A 629 -10.78 -15.24 16.31
C ARG A 629 -10.38 -15.70 14.91
N LEU A 630 -9.94 -14.78 14.04
CA LEU A 630 -9.39 -15.12 12.72
C LEU A 630 -8.13 -15.98 12.84
N ALA A 631 -7.21 -15.64 13.75
CA ALA A 631 -6.00 -16.40 13.98
C ALA A 631 -6.29 -17.85 14.42
N VAL A 632 -7.25 -18.07 15.32
CA VAL A 632 -7.68 -19.40 15.75
C VAL A 632 -8.24 -20.20 14.57
N PHE A 633 -9.11 -19.59 13.76
CA PHE A 633 -9.65 -20.24 12.56
C PHE A 633 -8.53 -20.69 11.60
N ARG A 634 -7.58 -19.79 11.30
CA ARG A 634 -6.44 -20.08 10.40
C ARG A 634 -5.47 -21.11 11.00
N ARG A 635 -5.21 -21.08 12.31
CA ARG A 635 -4.42 -22.14 12.98
C ARG A 635 -5.08 -23.51 12.85
N GLY A 636 -6.41 -23.57 12.95
CA GLY A 636 -7.20 -24.79 12.70
C GLY A 636 -7.06 -25.34 11.28
N GLN A 637 -6.62 -24.51 10.32
CA GLN A 637 -6.35 -24.88 8.94
C GLN A 637 -4.88 -25.24 8.66
N GLY A 638 -4.02 -25.26 9.68
CA GLY A 638 -2.60 -25.65 9.58
C GLY A 638 -1.62 -24.49 9.34
N TYR A 639 -2.07 -23.23 9.47
CA TYR A 639 -1.21 -22.06 9.42
C TYR A 639 -0.55 -21.76 10.78
N ALA A 640 0.70 -21.32 10.77
CA ALA A 640 1.31 -20.67 11.92
C ALA A 640 0.94 -19.17 11.87
N VAL A 641 0.14 -18.69 12.82
CA VAL A 641 -0.35 -17.29 12.79
C VAL A 641 0.20 -16.53 13.98
N GLU A 642 0.90 -15.43 13.69
CA GLU A 642 1.30 -14.43 14.67
C GLU A 642 0.30 -13.28 14.67
N ILE A 643 0.04 -12.73 15.85
CA ILE A 643 -0.72 -11.49 16.00
C ILE A 643 0.27 -10.44 16.49
N ALA A 644 0.32 -9.33 15.80
CA ALA A 644 1.18 -8.20 16.11
C ALA A 644 0.29 -6.99 16.41
N PRO A 645 0.15 -6.60 17.68
CA PRO A 645 -0.38 -5.29 18.02
C PRO A 645 0.39 -4.21 17.28
N VAL A 646 -0.30 -3.28 16.61
CA VAL A 646 0.37 -2.28 15.77
C VAL A 646 1.20 -1.31 16.61
N GLN A 647 0.79 -1.04 17.86
CA GLN A 647 1.57 -0.22 18.77
C GLN A 647 2.90 -0.91 19.15
N ASP A 648 2.89 -2.22 19.44
CA ASP A 648 4.14 -2.98 19.65
C ASP A 648 5.07 -2.91 18.43
N VAL A 649 4.50 -2.89 17.21
CA VAL A 649 5.28 -2.70 15.98
C VAL A 649 5.95 -1.32 15.98
N TYR A 650 5.24 -0.26 16.38
CA TYR A 650 5.83 1.09 16.49
C TYR A 650 6.90 1.16 17.58
N ASP A 651 6.67 0.51 18.72
CA ASP A 651 7.61 0.51 19.86
C ASP A 651 8.95 -0.12 19.49
N GLU A 652 8.91 -1.30 18.87
CA GLU A 652 10.10 -2.07 18.52
C GLU A 652 10.77 -1.57 17.22
N PHE A 653 9.99 -0.99 16.29
CA PHE A 653 10.47 -0.64 14.94
C PHE A 653 10.40 0.85 14.55
N ASN A 654 10.02 1.73 15.49
CA ASN A 654 10.14 3.19 15.32
C ASN A 654 10.20 3.97 16.65
N GLY A 655 10.57 3.33 17.77
CA GLY A 655 10.70 4.00 19.06
C GLY A 655 9.38 4.44 19.70
N GLY A 656 8.26 3.86 19.25
CA GLY A 656 6.90 4.10 19.76
C GLY A 656 6.09 5.10 18.95
N ILE A 657 6.71 5.73 17.94
CA ILE A 657 6.05 6.69 17.06
C ILE A 657 5.37 5.94 15.92
N LYS A 658 4.07 6.19 15.72
CA LYS A 658 3.30 5.70 14.56
C LYS A 658 4.05 5.98 13.27
N SER A 659 4.26 4.96 12.43
CA SER A 659 4.93 5.12 11.13
C SER A 659 4.70 3.92 10.21
N ALA A 660 4.54 4.19 8.92
CA ALA A 660 4.56 3.17 7.87
C ALA A 660 5.93 2.46 7.79
N ALA A 661 7.03 3.17 8.05
CA ALA A 661 8.36 2.58 8.06
C ALA A 661 8.51 1.50 9.13
N ALA A 662 7.84 1.65 10.29
CA ALA A 662 7.82 0.65 11.35
C ALA A 662 7.25 -0.70 10.88
N ILE A 663 6.12 -0.66 10.16
CA ILE A 663 5.45 -1.85 9.61
C ILE A 663 6.36 -2.54 8.60
N ARG A 664 6.97 -1.77 7.68
CA ARG A 664 7.94 -2.32 6.72
C ARG A 664 9.15 -2.93 7.42
N ARG A 665 9.73 -2.24 8.41
CA ARG A 665 10.88 -2.74 9.20
C ARG A 665 10.54 -4.04 9.93
N TYR A 666 9.35 -4.17 10.49
CA TYR A 666 8.90 -5.41 11.14
C TYR A 666 8.80 -6.57 10.15
N LEU A 667 8.10 -6.39 9.02
CA LEU A 667 7.96 -7.43 8.01
C LEU A 667 9.31 -7.78 7.36
N LEU A 668 10.18 -6.79 7.16
CA LEU A 668 11.55 -6.97 6.71
C LEU A 668 12.38 -7.78 7.72
N TYR A 669 12.26 -7.46 9.00
CA TYR A 669 12.91 -8.21 10.08
C TYR A 669 12.44 -9.67 10.09
N ALA A 670 11.13 -9.90 10.03
CA ALA A 670 10.55 -11.24 10.00
C ALA A 670 11.04 -12.02 8.76
N TYR A 671 11.00 -11.40 7.58
CA TYR A 671 11.46 -11.98 6.32
C TYR A 671 12.94 -12.39 6.38
N ARG A 672 13.80 -11.56 6.97
CA ARG A 672 15.25 -11.79 7.02
C ARG A 672 15.71 -12.70 8.15
N ASN A 673 15.03 -12.69 9.30
CA ASN A 673 15.57 -13.30 10.54
C ASN A 673 14.81 -14.55 11.01
N TRP A 674 13.52 -14.70 10.70
CA TRP A 674 12.76 -15.85 11.19
C TRP A 674 13.15 -17.15 10.50
N PRO A 675 13.28 -18.30 11.19
CA PRO A 675 13.69 -19.56 10.57
C PRO A 675 12.84 -19.95 9.35
N GLN A 676 11.51 -19.94 9.50
CA GLN A 676 10.55 -19.93 8.41
C GLN A 676 10.00 -18.51 8.29
N ARG A 677 10.17 -17.90 7.11
CA ARG A 677 9.71 -16.53 6.88
C ARG A 677 8.20 -16.49 6.66
N PRO A 678 7.53 -15.35 6.94
CA PRO A 678 6.11 -15.22 6.64
C PRO A 678 5.84 -15.34 5.15
N SER A 679 4.79 -16.09 4.80
CA SER A 679 4.24 -16.12 3.43
C SER A 679 3.09 -15.15 3.26
N PHE A 680 2.36 -14.87 4.35
CA PHE A 680 1.20 -13.98 4.37
C PHE A 680 1.36 -12.88 5.42
N ALA A 681 0.73 -11.73 5.17
CA ALA A 681 0.45 -10.73 6.18
C ALA A 681 -0.93 -10.12 5.94
N VAL A 682 -1.61 -9.69 7.01
CA VAL A 682 -2.91 -9.02 6.93
C VAL A 682 -2.89 -7.77 7.79
N LEU A 683 -3.28 -6.64 7.20
CA LEU A 683 -3.51 -5.40 7.93
C LEU A 683 -4.99 -5.35 8.34
N LEU A 684 -5.27 -5.32 9.64
CA LEU A 684 -6.61 -5.33 10.19
C LEU A 684 -6.95 -3.94 10.74
N GLY A 685 -7.45 -3.09 9.85
CA GLY A 685 -7.81 -1.71 10.15
C GLY A 685 -7.79 -0.85 8.90
N ASP A 686 -8.63 0.16 8.90
CA ASP A 686 -8.69 1.15 7.83
C ASP A 686 -7.48 2.11 7.84
N ALA A 687 -7.31 2.88 6.76
CA ALA A 687 -6.26 3.88 6.60
C ALA A 687 -6.81 5.23 6.15
N SER A 688 -6.12 6.31 6.51
CA SER A 688 -6.44 7.67 6.05
C SER A 688 -5.23 8.37 5.48
N MET A 689 -5.44 9.30 4.53
CA MET A 689 -4.41 10.27 4.14
C MET A 689 -4.18 11.34 5.21
N ASP A 690 -5.15 11.52 6.12
CA ASP A 690 -5.06 12.33 7.34
C ASP A 690 -4.64 11.44 8.53
N TYR A 691 -3.38 11.00 8.53
CA TYR A 691 -2.87 10.05 9.51
C TYR A 691 -2.98 10.51 10.98
N ARG A 692 -3.00 11.83 11.22
CA ARG A 692 -3.15 12.45 12.54
C ARG A 692 -4.60 12.73 12.89
N HIS A 693 -5.51 12.58 11.93
CA HIS A 693 -6.92 12.94 12.07
C HIS A 693 -7.08 14.42 12.47
N ASP A 694 -6.35 15.30 11.77
CA ASP A 694 -6.39 16.75 11.96
C ASP A 694 -7.76 17.35 11.60
N LEU A 695 -8.49 16.68 10.69
CA LEU A 695 -9.80 17.09 10.21
C LEU A 695 -10.89 16.14 10.70
N ALA A 696 -11.87 16.67 11.42
CA ALA A 696 -12.96 15.89 12.02
C ALA A 696 -13.84 15.14 11.00
N ALA A 697 -13.78 15.52 9.72
CA ALA A 697 -14.49 14.83 8.65
C ALA A 697 -13.74 13.59 8.14
N SER A 698 -12.43 13.48 8.35
CA SER A 698 -11.61 12.34 7.93
C SER A 698 -11.98 11.08 8.72
N GLY A 699 -11.75 9.90 8.15
CA GLY A 699 -11.74 8.65 8.88
C GLY A 699 -10.56 8.54 9.86
N MET A 700 -10.59 7.48 10.67
CA MET A 700 -9.49 7.18 11.58
C MET A 700 -8.45 6.31 10.88
N ASP A 701 -7.19 6.72 10.92
CA ASP A 701 -6.09 5.88 10.44
C ASP A 701 -5.68 4.83 11.49
N TRP A 702 -6.34 3.67 11.46
CA TRP A 702 -6.12 2.56 12.39
C TRP A 702 -4.80 1.82 12.13
N VAL A 703 -4.50 1.54 10.85
CA VAL A 703 -3.23 0.95 10.40
C VAL A 703 -2.76 1.71 9.15
N PRO A 704 -1.69 2.52 9.24
CA PRO A 704 -1.31 3.42 8.16
C PRO A 704 -1.00 2.66 6.88
N THR A 705 -1.36 3.26 5.74
CA THR A 705 -0.77 2.91 4.44
C THR A 705 0.43 3.80 4.15
N TYR A 706 1.29 3.42 3.22
CA TYR A 706 2.33 4.31 2.69
C TYR A 706 1.76 5.08 1.51
N MET A 707 1.72 6.42 1.57
CA MET A 707 1.34 7.23 0.42
C MET A 707 2.57 7.48 -0.45
N ALA A 708 2.49 7.13 -1.74
CA ALA A 708 3.58 7.30 -2.70
C ALA A 708 3.10 8.06 -3.94
N PHE A 709 3.94 8.90 -4.54
CA PHE A 709 3.64 9.44 -5.86
C PHE A 709 4.04 8.44 -6.95
N GLU A 710 3.08 7.71 -7.51
CA GLU A 710 3.34 6.74 -8.57
C GLU A 710 3.16 7.35 -9.96
N THR A 711 3.97 6.88 -10.91
CA THR A 711 3.84 7.27 -12.32
C THR A 711 2.72 6.45 -12.95
N VAL A 712 1.50 6.91 -12.74
CA VAL A 712 0.33 6.45 -13.47
C VAL A 712 0.18 7.32 -14.72
N GLN A 713 -0.22 6.72 -15.85
CA GLN A 713 -0.65 7.54 -16.97
C GLN A 713 -1.94 8.25 -16.48
N GLY A 714 -2.03 9.59 -16.58
CA GLY A 714 -3.07 10.36 -15.91
C GLY A 714 -2.91 11.87 -16.14
N PRO A 715 -3.80 12.74 -15.60
CA PRO A 715 -3.82 14.19 -15.90
C PRO A 715 -2.48 14.88 -15.70
N PHE A 716 -1.82 14.51 -14.62
CA PHE A 716 -0.62 15.16 -14.12
C PHE A 716 0.61 14.27 -14.29
N GLY A 717 0.46 13.11 -14.95
CA GLY A 717 1.49 12.08 -15.14
C GLY A 717 1.96 11.37 -13.86
N ARG A 718 1.43 11.80 -12.71
CA ARG A 718 1.75 11.31 -11.36
C ARG A 718 0.54 11.46 -10.46
N GLU A 719 0.40 10.55 -9.52
CA GLU A 719 -0.70 10.54 -8.56
C GLU A 719 -0.20 10.10 -7.18
N LEU A 720 -0.74 10.72 -6.12
CA LEU A 720 -0.52 10.26 -4.75
C LEU A 720 -1.42 9.04 -4.47
N VAL A 721 -0.83 7.87 -4.31
CA VAL A 721 -1.56 6.59 -4.20
C VAL A 721 -1.29 5.90 -2.87
N ALA A 722 -2.32 5.26 -2.32
CA ALA A 722 -2.19 4.34 -1.19
C ALA A 722 -1.45 3.08 -1.63
N ASN A 723 -0.28 2.82 -1.06
CA ASN A 723 0.67 1.84 -1.55
C ASN A 723 1.06 0.84 -0.46
N ASP A 724 0.14 -0.05 -0.09
CA ASP A 724 0.40 -1.16 0.84
C ASP A 724 1.46 -2.14 0.31
N SER A 725 1.73 -2.15 -1.01
CA SER A 725 2.80 -2.96 -1.60
C SER A 725 4.19 -2.59 -1.04
N TYR A 726 4.36 -1.36 -0.54
CA TYR A 726 5.53 -0.92 0.21
C TYR A 726 5.87 -1.85 1.38
N TYR A 727 4.90 -2.51 2.00
CA TYR A 727 5.14 -3.41 3.13
C TYR A 727 5.59 -4.82 2.70
N ALA A 728 5.22 -5.25 1.49
CA ALA A 728 5.35 -6.64 1.07
C ALA A 728 6.38 -6.86 -0.06
N PHE A 729 6.73 -5.81 -0.80
CA PHE A 729 7.57 -5.94 -1.99
C PHE A 729 9.05 -5.74 -1.68
N ASN A 730 9.87 -6.47 -2.43
CA ASN A 730 11.32 -6.33 -2.46
C ASN A 730 12.03 -6.35 -1.08
N LEU A 731 11.54 -7.14 -0.12
CA LEU A 731 12.18 -7.28 1.20
C LEU A 731 13.57 -7.94 1.11
N GLY A 732 13.80 -8.72 0.04
CA GLY A 732 15.09 -9.31 -0.31
C GLY A 732 16.13 -8.32 -0.86
N GLY A 733 15.73 -7.09 -1.23
CA GLY A 733 16.65 -6.03 -1.69
C GLY A 733 17.25 -6.25 -3.08
N GLY A 734 16.47 -6.78 -4.02
CA GLY A 734 16.85 -6.84 -5.44
C GLY A 734 16.77 -5.46 -6.11
N SER A 735 17.60 -5.21 -7.11
CA SER A 735 17.68 -3.90 -7.76
C SER A 735 17.16 -3.86 -9.21
N THR A 736 16.71 -4.99 -9.77
CA THR A 736 16.09 -5.01 -11.10
C THR A 736 14.69 -4.37 -11.04
N PRO A 737 14.21 -3.72 -12.11
CA PRO A 737 12.85 -3.16 -12.13
C PRO A 737 11.78 -4.20 -11.79
N SER A 738 11.88 -5.42 -12.32
CA SER A 738 10.99 -6.53 -11.93
C SER A 738 11.08 -6.88 -10.45
N ALA A 739 12.27 -6.95 -9.85
CA ALA A 739 12.42 -7.27 -8.43
C ALA A 739 11.80 -6.22 -7.50
N GLN A 740 11.82 -4.94 -7.89
CA GLN A 740 11.24 -3.85 -7.12
C GLN A 740 9.71 -3.91 -6.99
N VAL A 741 9.03 -4.59 -7.93
CA VAL A 741 7.57 -4.73 -7.95
C VAL A 741 7.11 -6.18 -7.75
N THR A 742 8.00 -7.05 -7.27
CA THR A 742 7.68 -8.45 -7.00
C THR A 742 7.41 -8.66 -5.50
N PRO A 743 6.31 -9.36 -5.13
CA PRO A 743 6.02 -9.65 -3.73
C PRO A 743 7.08 -10.55 -3.08
N SER A 744 7.48 -10.20 -1.86
CA SER A 744 8.28 -11.05 -0.97
C SER A 744 7.41 -11.86 0.00
N LEU A 745 6.16 -11.43 0.20
CA LEU A 745 5.07 -12.11 0.90
C LEU A 745 3.73 -11.63 0.29
N PHE A 746 2.62 -12.32 0.55
CA PHE A 746 1.29 -11.93 0.08
C PHE A 746 0.56 -11.13 1.16
N LEU A 747 0.14 -9.92 0.84
CA LEU A 747 -0.50 -8.99 1.75
C LEU A 747 -1.96 -8.76 1.35
N GLY A 748 -2.84 -8.64 2.33
CA GLY A 748 -4.17 -8.07 2.14
C GLY A 748 -4.54 -7.12 3.29
N ARG A 749 -5.51 -6.24 3.05
CA ARG A 749 -6.04 -5.30 4.05
C ARG A 749 -7.51 -5.56 4.31
N VAL A 750 -7.91 -5.67 5.58
CA VAL A 750 -9.31 -5.60 5.99
C VAL A 750 -9.57 -4.18 6.50
N PRO A 751 -10.24 -3.32 5.70
CA PRO A 751 -10.43 -1.90 6.00
C PRO A 751 -11.57 -1.71 7.01
N ALA A 752 -11.41 -2.26 8.21
CA ALA A 752 -12.40 -2.16 9.26
C ALA A 752 -12.26 -0.82 9.99
N GLY A 753 -13.35 -0.05 10.05
CA GLY A 753 -13.43 1.20 10.83
C GLY A 753 -13.63 0.98 12.33
N SER A 754 -13.99 -0.23 12.75
CA SER A 754 -14.19 -0.59 14.16
C SER A 754 -13.95 -2.09 14.43
N ALA A 755 -13.85 -2.45 15.71
CA ALA A 755 -13.76 -3.85 16.13
C ALA A 755 -15.01 -4.66 15.75
N ALA A 756 -16.18 -4.01 15.71
CA ALA A 756 -17.44 -4.65 15.32
C ALA A 756 -17.45 -4.97 13.81
N ASP A 757 -16.99 -4.05 12.97
CA ASP A 757 -16.89 -4.26 11.52
C ASP A 757 -15.93 -5.42 11.22
N LEU A 758 -14.79 -5.46 11.92
CA LEU A 758 -13.84 -6.55 11.77
C LEU A 758 -14.43 -7.90 12.21
N ASP A 759 -15.16 -7.96 13.33
CA ASP A 759 -15.80 -9.21 13.77
C ASP A 759 -16.89 -9.70 12.79
N GLN A 760 -17.63 -8.78 12.17
CA GLN A 760 -18.58 -9.10 11.11
C GLN A 760 -17.88 -9.66 9.88
N TYR A 761 -16.78 -9.04 9.44
CA TYR A 761 -15.95 -9.57 8.35
C TYR A 761 -15.42 -10.98 8.68
N VAL A 762 -14.84 -11.17 9.87
CA VAL A 762 -14.33 -12.48 10.32
C VAL A 762 -15.44 -13.53 10.34
N THR A 763 -16.64 -13.17 10.80
CA THR A 763 -17.81 -14.05 10.76
C THR A 763 -18.13 -14.49 9.33
N LYS A 764 -18.19 -13.54 8.39
CA LYS A 764 -18.47 -13.81 6.98
C LYS A 764 -17.40 -14.72 6.35
N ILE A 765 -16.12 -14.54 6.67
CA ILE A 765 -15.04 -15.41 6.18
C ILE A 765 -15.15 -16.83 6.73
N ILE A 766 -15.39 -16.98 8.04
CA ILE A 766 -15.54 -18.31 8.66
C ILE A 766 -16.74 -19.05 8.06
N GLN A 767 -17.85 -18.36 7.83
CA GLN A 767 -19.03 -18.93 7.18
C GLN A 767 -18.75 -19.30 5.72
N TYR A 768 -18.09 -18.41 4.96
CA TYR A 768 -17.74 -18.67 3.57
C TYR A 768 -16.81 -19.88 3.44
N GLU A 769 -15.84 -20.05 4.30
CA GLU A 769 -14.94 -21.21 4.22
C GLU A 769 -15.52 -22.48 4.87
N ASN A 770 -16.71 -22.40 5.44
CA ASN A 770 -17.49 -23.56 5.86
C ASN A 770 -18.35 -24.09 4.70
N PHE A 771 -17.69 -24.55 3.65
CA PHE A 771 -18.30 -25.04 2.42
C PHE A 771 -19.38 -26.11 2.66
N GLN A 772 -20.55 -25.93 2.05
CA GLN A 772 -21.63 -26.92 2.03
C GLN A 772 -21.83 -27.49 0.62
N PRO A 773 -22.13 -28.80 0.46
CA PRO A 773 -22.45 -29.38 -0.85
C PRO A 773 -23.63 -28.70 -1.57
N THR A 774 -24.49 -28.01 -0.83
CA THR A 774 -25.62 -27.21 -1.34
C THR A 774 -25.21 -25.85 -1.90
N ASP A 775 -23.95 -25.44 -1.76
CA ASP A 775 -23.43 -24.14 -2.25
C ASP A 775 -23.18 -24.14 -3.77
N THR A 776 -24.17 -24.59 -4.55
CA THR A 776 -24.08 -24.68 -6.02
C THR A 776 -23.84 -23.33 -6.70
N TRP A 777 -24.16 -22.22 -6.02
CA TRP A 777 -23.90 -20.86 -6.46
C TRP A 777 -22.41 -20.57 -6.70
N ARG A 778 -21.51 -21.29 -6.05
CA ARG A 778 -20.05 -21.20 -6.24
C ARG A 778 -19.58 -21.80 -7.58
N GLY A 779 -20.44 -22.53 -8.30
CA GLY A 779 -20.20 -22.93 -9.69
C GLY A 779 -20.50 -21.83 -10.71
N ARG A 780 -20.56 -20.56 -10.29
CA ARG A 780 -20.91 -19.42 -11.14
C ARG A 780 -19.89 -18.30 -11.02
N GLN A 781 -19.60 -17.64 -12.13
CA GLN A 781 -18.96 -16.32 -12.15
C GLN A 781 -19.76 -15.35 -13.04
N LEU A 782 -19.86 -14.10 -12.63
CA LEU A 782 -20.42 -13.02 -13.45
C LEU A 782 -19.28 -12.13 -13.92
N LEU A 783 -19.30 -11.85 -15.22
CA LEU A 783 -18.31 -11.07 -15.92
C LEU A 783 -19.07 -9.87 -16.51
N LEU A 784 -18.98 -8.74 -15.82
CA LEU A 784 -19.61 -7.49 -16.22
C LEU A 784 -18.66 -6.69 -17.09
N SER A 785 -19.14 -6.27 -18.25
CA SER A 785 -18.39 -5.43 -19.18
C SER A 785 -19.15 -4.13 -19.43
N ASP A 786 -18.46 -3.01 -19.31
CA ASP A 786 -18.94 -1.70 -19.73
C ASP A 786 -19.22 -1.67 -21.24
N ASP A 787 -19.95 -0.65 -21.71
CA ASP A 787 -20.29 -0.49 -23.12
C ASP A 787 -19.22 0.29 -23.91
N GLU A 788 -19.45 0.50 -25.21
CA GLU A 788 -18.55 1.29 -26.04
C GLU A 788 -18.93 2.76 -26.08
N TYR A 789 -19.59 3.30 -25.06
CA TYR A 789 -19.92 4.72 -24.97
C TYR A 789 -19.30 5.32 -23.71
N SER A 790 -18.69 6.48 -23.87
CA SER A 790 -18.15 7.24 -22.75
C SER A 790 -18.10 8.72 -23.08
N SER A 791 -17.76 9.53 -22.09
CA SER A 791 -17.73 10.98 -22.24
C SER A 791 -16.44 11.55 -22.91
N THR A 792 -15.64 10.75 -23.63
CA THR A 792 -14.24 11.10 -23.96
C THR A 792 -13.97 11.96 -25.25
N ILE A 793 -13.36 13.17 -25.08
CA ILE A 793 -12.05 13.72 -25.59
C ILE A 793 -11.79 14.39 -26.95
N PHE A 794 -12.75 14.66 -27.81
CA PHE A 794 -12.63 15.92 -28.57
C PHE A 794 -14.01 16.56 -28.72
N PHE A 795 -14.09 17.77 -28.16
CA PHE A 795 -15.21 18.72 -28.15
C PHE A 795 -16.45 18.33 -27.32
N SER A 796 -16.49 18.88 -26.10
CA SER A 796 -17.68 19.24 -25.32
C SER A 796 -18.82 18.21 -25.16
N THR A 797 -19.00 17.77 -23.91
CA THR A 797 -20.30 17.49 -23.25
C THR A 797 -21.14 16.26 -23.66
N GLY A 798 -20.71 15.38 -24.57
CA GLY A 798 -21.49 14.20 -25.01
C GLY A 798 -20.99 12.84 -24.52
N TYR A 799 -21.89 11.85 -24.32
CA TYR A 799 -21.58 10.43 -24.08
C TYR A 799 -21.64 9.69 -25.43
N CYS A 800 -20.48 9.42 -26.02
CA CYS A 800 -20.29 9.11 -27.43
C CYS A 800 -19.60 7.76 -27.64
N PHE A 801 -19.82 7.16 -28.80
CA PHE A 801 -19.25 5.86 -29.14
C PHE A 801 -17.71 5.89 -29.24
N GLN A 802 -17.03 5.03 -28.49
CA GLN A 802 -15.59 4.82 -28.48
C GLN A 802 -15.25 3.39 -28.91
N PRO A 803 -14.78 3.19 -30.15
CA PRO A 803 -14.46 1.86 -30.67
C PRO A 803 -13.45 1.06 -29.80
N SER A 804 -12.57 1.76 -29.07
CA SER A 804 -11.58 1.14 -28.18
C SER A 804 -12.19 0.42 -26.98
N GLU A 805 -13.33 0.90 -26.49
CA GLU A 805 -13.96 0.40 -25.26
C GLU A 805 -14.61 -0.97 -25.43
N ALA A 806 -14.70 -1.48 -26.67
CA ALA A 806 -14.99 -2.89 -26.93
C ALA A 806 -14.03 -3.84 -26.16
N ALA A 807 -12.83 -3.38 -25.83
CA ALA A 807 -11.85 -4.14 -25.04
C ALA A 807 -12.35 -4.53 -23.63
N PHE A 808 -13.32 -3.81 -23.04
CA PHE A 808 -13.96 -4.23 -21.79
C PHE A 808 -14.62 -5.61 -21.94
N ARG A 809 -15.44 -5.77 -22.99
CA ARG A 809 -16.09 -7.05 -23.32
C ARG A 809 -15.06 -8.12 -23.66
N ASP A 810 -14.02 -7.76 -24.40
CA ASP A 810 -13.01 -8.73 -24.82
C ASP A 810 -12.23 -9.31 -23.62
N ALA A 811 -11.94 -8.49 -22.61
CA ALA A 811 -11.29 -8.95 -21.38
C ALA A 811 -12.20 -9.90 -20.57
N SER A 812 -13.49 -9.60 -20.46
CA SER A 812 -14.49 -10.51 -19.87
C SER A 812 -14.60 -11.82 -20.66
N GLN A 813 -14.63 -11.75 -21.99
CA GLN A 813 -14.66 -12.93 -22.85
C GLN A 813 -13.39 -13.77 -22.69
N TYR A 814 -12.21 -13.16 -22.58
CA TYR A 814 -10.97 -13.90 -22.32
C TYR A 814 -11.06 -14.72 -21.03
N MET A 815 -11.60 -14.14 -19.95
CA MET A 815 -11.77 -14.86 -18.69
C MET A 815 -12.76 -16.03 -18.84
N ALA A 816 -13.88 -15.83 -19.55
CA ALA A 816 -14.83 -16.91 -19.84
C ALA A 816 -14.18 -18.04 -20.65
N ASP A 817 -13.40 -17.69 -21.68
CA ASP A 817 -12.68 -18.65 -22.53
C ASP A 817 -11.61 -19.40 -21.73
N ALA A 818 -10.86 -18.72 -20.88
CA ALA A 818 -9.85 -19.32 -20.00
C ALA A 818 -10.47 -20.30 -18.99
N THR A 819 -11.65 -19.96 -18.45
CA THR A 819 -12.43 -20.86 -17.60
C THR A 819 -12.89 -22.09 -18.40
N ALA A 820 -13.51 -21.90 -19.57
CA ALA A 820 -14.04 -23.00 -20.37
C ALA A 820 -12.96 -23.94 -20.92
N ALA A 821 -11.79 -23.41 -21.28
CA ALA A 821 -10.65 -24.18 -21.76
C ALA A 821 -9.94 -24.97 -20.65
N SER A 822 -10.22 -24.65 -19.38
CA SER A 822 -9.56 -25.24 -18.23
C SER A 822 -10.29 -26.47 -17.68
N PRO A 823 -9.59 -27.59 -17.40
CA PRO A 823 -10.15 -28.70 -16.63
C PRO A 823 -10.72 -28.33 -15.25
N SER A 824 -10.26 -27.26 -14.59
CA SER A 824 -10.90 -26.78 -13.32
C SER A 824 -11.92 -25.69 -13.50
N GLY A 825 -11.95 -25.04 -14.66
CA GLY A 825 -13.03 -24.11 -14.98
C GLY A 825 -14.24 -24.82 -15.61
N ALA A 826 -14.10 -26.10 -15.98
CA ALA A 826 -15.11 -26.86 -16.72
C ALA A 826 -16.49 -26.91 -16.06
N ASP A 827 -16.57 -26.86 -14.72
CA ASP A 827 -17.84 -26.84 -13.98
C ASP A 827 -18.27 -25.44 -13.53
N ILE A 828 -17.50 -24.40 -13.86
CA ILE A 828 -17.82 -23.01 -13.57
C ILE A 828 -18.54 -22.41 -14.77
N SER A 829 -19.80 -22.03 -14.55
CA SER A 829 -20.60 -21.30 -15.53
C SER A 829 -20.22 -19.82 -15.54
N SER A 830 -19.88 -19.31 -16.72
CA SER A 830 -19.61 -17.88 -16.93
C SER A 830 -20.87 -17.18 -17.43
N VAL A 831 -21.30 -16.14 -16.72
CA VAL A 831 -22.38 -15.26 -17.15
C VAL A 831 -21.77 -13.96 -17.63
N LEU A 832 -21.87 -13.70 -18.94
CA LEU A 832 -21.47 -12.42 -19.53
C LEU A 832 -22.63 -11.43 -19.37
N PHE A 833 -22.36 -10.31 -18.70
CA PHE A 833 -23.31 -9.21 -18.52
C PHE A 833 -22.74 -7.95 -19.17
N ASP A 834 -23.03 -7.78 -20.46
CA ASP A 834 -22.51 -6.67 -21.24
C ASP A 834 -23.50 -5.51 -21.25
N LEU A 835 -23.07 -4.34 -20.75
CA LEU A 835 -23.92 -3.14 -20.72
C LEU A 835 -24.42 -2.74 -22.10
N LYS A 836 -23.61 -2.99 -23.13
CA LYS A 836 -23.96 -2.84 -24.55
C LYS A 836 -25.35 -3.37 -24.90
N TYR A 837 -25.73 -4.54 -24.37
CA TYR A 837 -27.03 -5.15 -24.64
C TYR A 837 -28.20 -4.26 -24.24
N PHE A 838 -28.03 -3.53 -23.13
CA PHE A 838 -29.01 -2.58 -22.63
C PHE A 838 -28.89 -1.24 -23.34
N THR A 839 -27.68 -0.70 -23.45
CA THR A 839 -27.47 0.65 -23.98
C THR A 839 -27.79 0.77 -25.47
N ASP A 840 -27.50 -0.26 -26.29
CA ASP A 840 -27.85 -0.25 -27.72
C ASP A 840 -29.36 -0.15 -27.99
N ARG A 841 -30.19 -0.66 -27.09
CA ARG A 841 -31.66 -0.51 -27.17
C ARG A 841 -32.12 0.90 -26.85
N LEU A 842 -31.31 1.65 -26.12
CA LEU A 842 -31.56 3.03 -25.77
C LEU A 842 -31.07 4.01 -26.84
N ALA A 843 -30.33 3.54 -27.85
CA ALA A 843 -29.76 4.38 -28.91
C ALA A 843 -30.79 5.25 -29.62
N THR A 844 -32.02 4.76 -29.83
CA THR A 844 -33.08 5.50 -30.52
C THR A 844 -33.84 6.47 -29.60
N ILE A 845 -33.77 6.27 -28.28
CA ILE A 845 -34.53 7.05 -27.27
C ILE A 845 -33.64 8.13 -26.66
N CYS A 846 -32.39 7.78 -26.37
CA CYS A 846 -31.41 8.65 -25.74
C CYS A 846 -30.41 9.23 -26.75
N ASN A 847 -30.69 9.21 -28.05
CA ASN A 847 -29.85 9.85 -29.05
C ASN A 847 -29.63 11.33 -28.70
N ASP A 848 -28.41 11.84 -28.90
CA ASP A 848 -28.13 13.26 -28.83
C ASP A 848 -28.40 13.90 -30.20
N PRO A 849 -29.48 14.69 -30.38
CA PRO A 849 -29.79 15.29 -31.68
C PRO A 849 -28.74 16.32 -32.11
N ALA A 850 -27.97 16.88 -31.16
CA ALA A 850 -26.92 17.85 -31.45
C ALA A 850 -25.61 17.19 -31.91
N ASN A 851 -25.37 15.92 -31.56
CA ASN A 851 -24.13 15.21 -31.84
C ASN A 851 -24.40 13.82 -32.44
N PRO A 852 -24.39 13.69 -33.78
CA PRO A 852 -24.60 12.41 -34.47
C PRO A 852 -23.59 11.35 -34.01
N GLY A 853 -24.10 10.21 -33.51
CA GLY A 853 -23.27 9.12 -32.95
C GLY A 853 -23.09 9.16 -31.42
N CYS A 854 -23.63 10.19 -30.76
CA CYS A 854 -23.64 10.32 -29.31
C CYS A 854 -25.03 10.09 -28.71
N ARG A 855 -25.05 9.85 -27.40
CA ARG A 855 -26.24 9.64 -26.57
C ARG A 855 -26.22 10.61 -25.39
N SER A 856 -27.39 10.97 -24.87
CA SER A 856 -27.53 11.72 -23.63
C SER A 856 -27.20 10.82 -22.43
N ARG A 857 -26.10 11.11 -21.72
CA ARG A 857 -25.67 10.34 -20.53
C ARG A 857 -26.76 10.26 -19.47
N SER A 858 -27.37 11.41 -19.15
CA SER A 858 -28.42 11.47 -18.13
C SER A 858 -29.66 10.69 -18.55
N CYS A 859 -30.00 10.68 -19.84
CA CYS A 859 -31.04 9.81 -20.37
C CYS A 859 -30.66 8.34 -20.23
N VAL A 860 -29.46 7.94 -20.67
CA VAL A 860 -29.01 6.54 -20.60
C VAL A 860 -29.00 6.04 -19.16
N ALA A 861 -28.40 6.78 -18.23
CA ALA A 861 -28.39 6.43 -16.81
C ALA A 861 -29.80 6.31 -16.21
N PHE A 862 -30.68 7.28 -16.49
CA PHE A 862 -32.07 7.25 -16.03
C PHE A 862 -32.84 6.07 -16.64
N GLN A 863 -32.68 5.80 -17.93
CA GLN A 863 -33.38 4.72 -18.62
C GLN A 863 -32.82 3.36 -18.24
N PHE A 864 -31.51 3.19 -18.06
CA PHE A 864 -30.91 1.94 -17.60
C PHE A 864 -31.52 1.46 -16.26
N ARG A 865 -31.88 2.41 -15.40
CA ARG A 865 -32.59 2.18 -14.13
C ARG A 865 -34.10 1.95 -14.27
N ARG A 866 -34.72 2.25 -15.41
CA ARG A 866 -36.19 2.29 -15.57
C ARG A 866 -36.72 1.47 -16.75
N ILE A 867 -36.20 1.70 -17.96
CA ILE A 867 -36.53 1.01 -19.20
C ILE A 867 -35.42 -0.01 -19.51
N GLY A 868 -35.78 -1.29 -19.53
CA GLY A 868 -34.83 -2.39 -19.79
C GLY A 868 -34.32 -3.08 -18.53
N ASN A 869 -34.67 -2.58 -17.34
CA ASN A 869 -34.44 -3.23 -16.05
C ASN A 869 -32.95 -3.57 -15.82
N GLY A 870 -32.01 -2.73 -16.27
CA GLY A 870 -30.59 -3.05 -16.29
C GLY A 870 -30.01 -3.29 -14.89
N VAL A 871 -30.18 -2.32 -13.99
CA VAL A 871 -29.73 -2.47 -12.59
C VAL A 871 -30.45 -3.61 -11.89
N ASP A 872 -31.77 -3.74 -12.03
CA ASP A 872 -32.53 -4.83 -11.40
C ASP A 872 -32.15 -6.22 -11.98
N SER A 873 -31.75 -6.29 -13.25
CA SER A 873 -31.24 -7.52 -13.87
C SER A 873 -29.87 -7.88 -13.31
N LEU A 874 -28.99 -6.90 -13.11
CA LEU A 874 -27.70 -7.10 -12.45
C LEU A 874 -27.89 -7.57 -11.00
N GLU A 875 -28.75 -6.89 -10.24
CA GLU A 875 -29.10 -7.28 -8.86
C GLU A 875 -29.67 -8.70 -8.81
N THR A 876 -30.51 -9.07 -9.78
CA THR A 876 -31.03 -10.44 -9.90
C THR A 876 -29.92 -11.45 -10.15
N GLU A 877 -28.90 -11.13 -10.95
CA GLU A 877 -27.75 -12.01 -11.18
C GLU A 877 -26.82 -12.11 -9.96
N LEU A 878 -26.64 -11.03 -9.22
CA LEU A 878 -25.87 -11.01 -7.98
C LEU A 878 -26.56 -11.82 -6.87
N ALA A 879 -27.88 -11.66 -6.71
CA ALA A 879 -28.69 -12.37 -5.71
C ALA A 879 -28.63 -13.90 -5.85
N LYS A 880 -28.37 -14.41 -7.06
CA LYS A 880 -28.17 -15.85 -7.29
C LYS A 880 -26.94 -16.42 -6.56
N GLY A 881 -25.96 -15.57 -6.24
CA GLY A 881 -24.69 -15.97 -5.67
C GLY A 881 -23.69 -16.41 -6.72
N GLN A 882 -22.41 -16.10 -6.49
CA GLN A 882 -21.32 -16.31 -7.44
C GLN A 882 -20.00 -16.47 -6.69
N LEU A 883 -19.10 -17.28 -7.23
CA LEU A 883 -17.73 -17.39 -6.72
C LEU A 883 -16.93 -16.11 -7.01
N ILE A 884 -17.02 -15.63 -8.25
CA ILE A 884 -16.28 -14.46 -8.74
C ILE A 884 -17.25 -13.48 -9.38
N PHE A 885 -17.12 -12.21 -9.03
CA PHE A 885 -17.71 -11.07 -9.72
C PHE A 885 -16.60 -10.22 -10.33
N ASN A 886 -16.42 -10.33 -11.65
CA ASN A 886 -15.39 -9.60 -12.40
C ASN A 886 -16.05 -8.43 -13.14
N VAL A 887 -15.44 -7.25 -13.09
CA VAL A 887 -15.93 -6.02 -13.71
C VAL A 887 -14.81 -5.40 -14.54
N GLN A 888 -15.08 -5.16 -15.81
CA GLN A 888 -14.24 -4.39 -16.74
C GLN A 888 -14.99 -3.13 -17.11
N ALA A 889 -14.62 -1.99 -16.51
CA ALA A 889 -15.38 -0.75 -16.69
C ALA A 889 -14.58 0.51 -16.35
N HIS A 890 -15.12 1.65 -16.78
CA HIS A 890 -14.83 2.90 -16.09
C HIS A 890 -15.30 2.82 -14.64
N ALA A 891 -14.52 3.35 -13.72
CA ALA A 891 -14.87 3.39 -12.31
C ALA A 891 -14.20 4.57 -11.62
N ASN A 892 -14.75 4.93 -10.47
CA ASN A 892 -14.07 5.67 -9.43
C ASN A 892 -14.46 5.05 -8.08
N ARG A 893 -14.04 5.64 -6.96
CA ARG A 893 -14.34 5.08 -5.62
C ARG A 893 -15.84 4.96 -5.29
N LYS A 894 -16.74 5.66 -5.98
CA LYS A 894 -18.19 5.67 -5.73
C LYS A 894 -19.04 4.95 -6.78
N LEU A 895 -18.55 4.92 -8.00
CA LEU A 895 -19.33 4.65 -9.20
C LEU A 895 -18.66 3.60 -10.07
N ILE A 896 -19.47 2.68 -10.59
CA ILE A 896 -19.09 1.77 -11.68
C ILE A 896 -19.90 2.13 -12.93
N ALA A 897 -19.16 2.37 -14.03
CA ALA A 897 -19.63 2.73 -15.37
C ALA A 897 -20.40 4.06 -15.48
N HIS A 898 -20.48 4.61 -16.69
CA HIS A 898 -21.13 5.89 -16.97
C HIS A 898 -22.65 5.85 -16.84
N GLU A 899 -23.24 4.66 -16.87
CA GLU A 899 -24.65 4.32 -16.79
C GLU A 899 -25.13 4.12 -15.35
N PHE A 900 -24.23 4.34 -14.38
CA PHE A 900 -24.52 4.25 -12.97
C PHE A 900 -24.99 2.83 -12.60
N VAL A 901 -24.16 1.85 -12.94
CA VAL A 901 -24.44 0.43 -12.67
C VAL A 901 -24.42 0.16 -11.17
N PHE A 902 -23.46 0.76 -10.47
CA PHE A 902 -23.41 0.86 -9.01
C PHE A 902 -23.03 2.27 -8.62
N ASP A 903 -23.86 2.95 -7.83
CA ASP A 903 -23.60 4.29 -7.31
C ASP A 903 -23.89 4.33 -5.80
N ILE A 904 -22.85 4.57 -5.01
CA ILE A 904 -22.96 4.71 -3.54
C ILE A 904 -23.91 5.84 -3.16
N ASP A 905 -23.86 6.98 -3.86
CA ASP A 905 -24.65 8.17 -3.53
C ASP A 905 -26.15 7.95 -3.84
N GLN A 906 -26.50 6.95 -4.65
CA GLN A 906 -27.86 6.50 -4.90
C GLN A 906 -28.33 5.37 -3.96
N GLY A 907 -27.49 4.93 -3.03
CA GLY A 907 -27.82 3.90 -2.04
C GLY A 907 -27.81 2.48 -2.61
N ASP A 908 -27.17 2.23 -3.76
CA ASP A 908 -27.19 0.91 -4.41
C ASP A 908 -26.51 -0.19 -3.56
N MET A 909 -25.63 0.17 -2.62
CA MET A 909 -25.04 -0.78 -1.67
C MET A 909 -26.09 -1.51 -0.83
N SER A 910 -27.26 -0.91 -0.62
CA SER A 910 -28.38 -1.54 0.08
C SER A 910 -29.12 -2.59 -0.75
N ARG A 911 -28.95 -2.59 -2.08
CA ARG A 911 -29.65 -3.48 -3.03
C ARG A 911 -28.96 -4.84 -3.19
N ILE A 912 -27.66 -4.88 -2.90
CA ILE A 912 -26.85 -6.10 -2.93
C ILE A 912 -27.46 -7.15 -2.00
N SER A 913 -28.03 -8.19 -2.59
CA SER A 913 -28.94 -9.13 -1.92
C SER A 913 -28.45 -10.59 -1.94
N ASN A 914 -27.15 -10.81 -2.16
CA ASN A 914 -26.50 -12.13 -2.15
C ASN A 914 -26.25 -12.67 -0.71
N LEU A 915 -27.29 -12.65 0.11
CA LEU A 915 -27.27 -13.10 1.51
C LEU A 915 -26.76 -14.54 1.64
N GLY A 916 -25.73 -14.75 2.47
CA GLY A 916 -25.05 -16.04 2.66
C GLY A 916 -24.29 -16.55 1.44
N ARG A 917 -24.19 -15.75 0.37
CA ARG A 917 -23.56 -16.12 -0.91
C ARG A 917 -22.57 -15.03 -1.39
N PRO A 918 -21.61 -14.62 -0.54
CA PRO A 918 -20.70 -13.54 -0.90
C PRO A 918 -19.74 -13.96 -2.00
N PHE A 919 -19.34 -13.01 -2.85
CA PHE A 919 -18.41 -13.22 -3.96
C PHE A 919 -16.99 -12.73 -3.63
N PHE A 920 -16.00 -13.14 -4.42
CA PHE A 920 -14.76 -12.38 -4.55
C PHE A 920 -14.89 -11.42 -5.73
N TYR A 921 -14.70 -10.12 -5.52
CA TYR A 921 -14.77 -9.17 -6.64
C TYR A 921 -13.41 -8.91 -7.27
N MET A 922 -13.43 -8.56 -8.55
CA MET A 922 -12.31 -7.95 -9.24
C MET A 922 -12.87 -6.81 -10.06
N VAL A 923 -12.55 -5.57 -9.70
CA VAL A 923 -12.96 -4.40 -10.48
C VAL A 923 -11.74 -3.78 -11.13
N TRP A 924 -11.70 -3.89 -12.45
CA TRP A 924 -10.64 -3.37 -13.30
C TRP A 924 -11.06 -2.01 -13.84
N GLY A 925 -10.92 -1.00 -12.99
CA GLY A 925 -11.23 0.40 -13.24
C GLY A 925 -10.54 1.28 -12.20
N CYS A 926 -10.59 2.61 -12.40
CA CYS A 926 -9.87 3.55 -11.54
C CYS A 926 -10.45 3.56 -10.12
N HIS A 927 -9.59 3.71 -9.11
CA HIS A 927 -9.93 3.99 -7.70
C HIS A 927 -10.93 3.04 -7.02
N ALA A 928 -11.17 1.86 -7.59
CA ALA A 928 -12.11 0.87 -7.06
C ALA A 928 -11.86 0.50 -5.58
N ASN A 929 -10.57 0.45 -5.21
CA ASN A 929 -10.10 0.15 -3.86
C ASN A 929 -9.32 1.34 -3.28
N GLN A 930 -9.69 2.58 -3.57
CA GLN A 930 -9.10 3.75 -2.92
C GLN A 930 -9.53 3.83 -1.45
N PHE A 931 -8.92 2.97 -0.64
CA PHE A 931 -9.27 2.75 0.77
C PHE A 931 -8.70 3.83 1.70
N ALA A 932 -7.62 4.51 1.31
CA ALA A 932 -7.15 5.65 2.07
C ALA A 932 -8.10 6.82 1.81
N ASP A 933 -8.90 7.15 2.82
CA ASP A 933 -9.88 8.23 2.72
C ASP A 933 -9.23 9.62 2.86
N ALA A 934 -10.03 10.66 2.56
CA ALA A 934 -9.64 12.06 2.68
C ALA A 934 -10.72 12.87 3.39
N PRO A 935 -10.36 14.04 3.94
CA PRO A 935 -11.34 15.02 4.37
C PRO A 935 -12.27 15.42 3.21
N GLY A 936 -13.56 15.59 3.48
CA GLY A 936 -14.56 15.96 2.47
C GLY A 936 -14.29 17.33 1.81
N GLY A 937 -14.48 17.42 0.49
CA GLY A 937 -14.30 18.65 -0.29
C GLY A 937 -13.08 18.63 -1.21
N VAL A 938 -12.25 17.60 -1.14
CA VAL A 938 -11.28 17.28 -2.18
C VAL A 938 -12.04 16.63 -3.34
N ALA A 939 -11.91 17.18 -4.55
CA ALA A 939 -12.50 16.54 -5.72
C ALA A 939 -11.97 15.11 -5.81
N ASP A 940 -12.88 14.15 -5.95
CA ASP A 940 -12.58 12.72 -6.14
C ASP A 940 -12.10 11.95 -4.90
N ILE A 941 -12.00 12.59 -3.72
CA ILE A 941 -11.68 11.92 -2.45
C ILE A 941 -12.47 12.51 -1.28
N ASP A 942 -13.15 11.66 -0.51
CA ASP A 942 -14.03 12.05 0.59
C ASP A 942 -14.01 10.99 1.72
N PRO A 943 -14.72 11.18 2.84
CA PRO A 943 -14.62 10.27 3.98
C PRO A 943 -15.53 9.04 3.87
N ILE A 944 -16.27 8.89 2.77
CA ILE A 944 -17.08 7.71 2.50
C ILE A 944 -16.14 6.63 1.96
N GLY A 945 -16.12 5.45 2.58
CA GLY A 945 -15.34 4.32 2.06
C GLY A 945 -15.68 4.03 0.59
N SER A 946 -14.66 3.68 -0.18
CA SER A 946 -14.78 3.22 -1.57
C SER A 946 -15.77 2.06 -1.69
N PHE A 947 -16.39 1.86 -2.86
CA PHE A 947 -17.31 0.75 -3.05
C PHE A 947 -16.64 -0.60 -2.77
N GLY A 948 -15.32 -0.71 -3.02
CA GLY A 948 -14.52 -1.88 -2.69
C GLY A 948 -14.53 -2.17 -1.19
N GLU A 949 -14.40 -1.16 -0.34
CA GLU A 949 -14.52 -1.30 1.12
C GLU A 949 -15.94 -1.64 1.53
N GLN A 950 -16.93 -0.96 0.97
CA GLN A 950 -18.34 -1.18 1.29
C GLN A 950 -18.76 -2.63 0.95
N PHE A 951 -18.36 -3.16 -0.20
CA PHE A 951 -18.60 -4.56 -0.56
C PHE A 951 -18.03 -5.53 0.48
N VAL A 952 -16.80 -5.30 0.95
CA VAL A 952 -16.13 -6.17 1.93
C VAL A 952 -16.72 -6.03 3.32
N MET A 953 -17.21 -4.85 3.71
CA MET A 953 -17.75 -4.58 5.05
C MET A 953 -19.25 -4.90 5.20
N LEU A 954 -19.98 -5.19 4.11
CA LEU A 954 -21.38 -5.61 4.21
C LEU A 954 -21.54 -6.92 5.03
N PRO A 955 -22.42 -6.96 6.04
CA PRO A 955 -22.63 -8.17 6.86
C PRO A 955 -23.39 -9.24 6.09
N ASP A 956 -22.91 -10.48 6.14
CA ASP A 956 -23.49 -11.69 5.54
C ASP A 956 -23.83 -11.61 4.03
N ARG A 957 -23.35 -10.58 3.32
CA ARG A 957 -23.54 -10.35 1.88
C ARG A 957 -22.37 -9.55 1.30
N GLY A 958 -22.48 -9.12 0.04
CA GLY A 958 -21.43 -8.40 -0.65
C GLY A 958 -20.27 -9.33 -0.98
N ALA A 959 -19.06 -8.95 -0.57
CA ALA A 959 -17.84 -9.65 -0.91
C ALA A 959 -17.09 -10.21 0.29
N ILE A 960 -16.32 -11.29 0.09
CA ILE A 960 -15.33 -11.78 1.05
C ILE A 960 -13.95 -11.11 0.91
N GLY A 961 -13.76 -10.37 -0.17
CA GLY A 961 -12.53 -9.68 -0.54
C GLY A 961 -12.58 -9.33 -2.02
N GLY A 962 -11.57 -8.60 -2.48
CA GLY A 962 -11.45 -8.32 -3.89
C GLY A 962 -10.19 -7.57 -4.30
N LEU A 963 -10.01 -7.47 -5.61
CA LEU A 963 -8.94 -6.71 -6.25
C LEU A 963 -9.53 -5.47 -6.92
N GLY A 964 -8.80 -4.36 -6.79
CA GLY A 964 -9.14 -3.08 -7.39
C GLY A 964 -7.97 -2.12 -7.25
N SER A 965 -7.97 -1.07 -8.05
CA SER A 965 -6.91 -0.06 -8.02
C SER A 965 -7.18 1.02 -6.98
N THR A 966 -6.12 1.57 -6.39
CA THR A 966 -6.12 2.79 -5.58
C THR A 966 -5.85 4.04 -6.42
N ALA A 967 -5.70 3.91 -7.74
CA ALA A 967 -5.16 4.94 -8.64
C ALA A 967 -5.92 4.98 -9.98
N TYR A 968 -5.49 5.88 -10.87
CA TYR A 968 -5.90 5.86 -12.28
C TYR A 968 -5.37 4.61 -13.01
N GLU A 969 -6.21 4.04 -13.87
CA GLU A 969 -5.94 2.81 -14.62
C GLU A 969 -6.34 2.92 -16.09
N TYR A 970 -5.80 2.01 -16.90
CA TYR A 970 -5.93 1.98 -18.36
C TYR A 970 -6.58 0.67 -18.80
N ILE A 971 -7.41 0.72 -19.83
CA ILE A 971 -8.22 -0.42 -20.26
C ILE A 971 -7.36 -1.63 -20.69
N ASP A 972 -6.24 -1.39 -21.36
CA ASP A 972 -5.33 -2.44 -21.83
C ASP A 972 -4.51 -3.05 -20.69
N THR A 973 -4.03 -2.22 -19.76
CA THR A 973 -3.28 -2.72 -18.61
C THR A 973 -4.19 -3.49 -17.64
N ASN A 974 -5.43 -3.03 -17.48
CA ASN A 974 -6.52 -3.73 -16.78
C ASN A 974 -6.84 -5.08 -17.41
N ALA A 975 -7.02 -5.13 -18.73
CA ALA A 975 -7.26 -6.38 -19.45
C ALA A 975 -6.09 -7.38 -19.27
N ALA A 976 -4.85 -6.90 -19.36
CA ALA A 976 -3.66 -7.72 -19.14
C ALA A 976 -3.60 -8.26 -17.70
N MET A 977 -3.84 -7.40 -16.70
CA MET A 977 -3.82 -7.81 -15.30
C MET A 977 -4.95 -8.81 -14.98
N ASN A 978 -6.16 -8.59 -15.52
CA ASN A 978 -7.26 -9.54 -15.45
C ASN A 978 -6.87 -10.90 -16.05
N SER A 979 -6.22 -10.91 -17.22
CA SER A 979 -5.73 -12.15 -17.84
C SER A 979 -4.71 -12.88 -16.97
N PHE A 980 -3.83 -12.16 -16.26
CA PHE A 980 -2.86 -12.77 -15.36
C PHE A 980 -3.51 -13.42 -14.14
N VAL A 981 -4.55 -12.80 -13.59
CA VAL A 981 -5.32 -13.39 -12.49
C VAL A 981 -6.16 -14.58 -12.98
N ALA A 982 -6.84 -14.45 -14.12
CA ALA A 982 -7.61 -15.54 -14.73
C ALA A 982 -6.73 -16.76 -15.04
N ASP A 983 -5.54 -16.55 -15.60
CA ASP A 983 -4.58 -17.62 -15.85
C ASP A 983 -4.08 -18.25 -14.53
N ALA A 984 -3.92 -17.48 -13.44
CA ALA A 984 -3.54 -18.00 -12.14
C ALA A 984 -4.64 -18.88 -11.49
N PHE A 985 -5.92 -18.59 -11.73
CA PHE A 985 -7.04 -19.46 -11.35
C PHE A 985 -7.12 -20.73 -12.22
N TYR A 986 -7.11 -20.53 -13.54
CA TYR A 986 -7.61 -21.53 -14.49
C TYR A 986 -6.50 -22.23 -15.31
N SER A 987 -5.23 -21.88 -15.19
CA SER A 987 -4.18 -22.70 -15.81
C SER A 987 -4.08 -24.08 -15.16
N THR A 988 -3.95 -25.13 -15.98
CA THR A 988 -3.79 -26.52 -15.53
C THR A 988 -2.37 -26.70 -14.99
N PRO A 989 -2.17 -27.12 -13.73
CA PRO A 989 -0.85 -27.48 -13.23
C PRO A 989 -0.24 -28.62 -14.06
N GLY A 990 1.09 -28.63 -14.21
CA GLY A 990 1.78 -29.77 -14.82
C GLY A 990 1.57 -31.08 -14.04
N PRO A 991 1.86 -32.25 -14.65
CA PRO A 991 1.56 -33.59 -14.13
C PRO A 991 2.30 -34.00 -12.83
N SER A 992 3.05 -33.08 -12.21
CA SER A 992 3.83 -33.31 -11.00
C SER A 992 3.39 -32.44 -9.81
N ALA A 993 2.23 -31.79 -9.84
CA ALA A 993 1.73 -31.02 -8.69
C ALA A 993 1.44 -31.92 -7.47
N PRO A 994 1.70 -31.46 -6.22
CA PRO A 994 1.33 -32.22 -5.01
C PRO A 994 -0.19 -32.38 -4.88
N PRO A 995 -0.67 -33.36 -4.09
CA PRO A 995 -2.09 -33.65 -3.95
C PRO A 995 -2.81 -32.48 -3.28
N GLY A 996 -3.85 -31.99 -3.95
CA GLY A 996 -4.81 -31.05 -3.38
C GLY A 996 -5.12 -29.86 -4.28
N PRO A 997 -6.33 -29.79 -4.88
CA PRO A 997 -6.83 -28.57 -5.49
C PRO A 997 -7.06 -27.53 -4.39
N ARG A 998 -6.46 -26.36 -4.52
CA ARG A 998 -6.76 -25.22 -3.65
C ARG A 998 -6.53 -23.91 -4.40
N TRP A 999 -7.51 -23.03 -4.33
CA TRP A 999 -7.40 -21.65 -4.77
C TRP A 999 -7.28 -20.78 -3.53
N ILE A 1000 -6.03 -20.42 -3.19
CA ILE A 1000 -5.77 -19.47 -2.11
C ILE A 1000 -5.50 -18.12 -2.76
N MET A 1001 -6.24 -17.10 -2.35
CA MET A 1001 -6.19 -15.80 -3.05
C MET A 1001 -4.80 -15.18 -3.09
N GLY A 1002 -4.04 -15.22 -1.99
CA GLY A 1002 -2.67 -14.72 -1.98
C GLY A 1002 -1.73 -15.48 -2.93
N GLU A 1003 -1.94 -16.79 -3.15
CA GLU A 1003 -1.16 -17.55 -4.14
C GLU A 1003 -1.48 -17.10 -5.57
N ILE A 1004 -2.76 -16.89 -5.86
CA ILE A 1004 -3.28 -16.47 -7.17
C ILE A 1004 -2.80 -15.06 -7.51
N VAL A 1005 -3.00 -14.12 -6.58
CA VAL A 1005 -2.56 -12.72 -6.71
C VAL A 1005 -1.04 -12.67 -6.82
N GLY A 1006 -0.32 -13.44 -5.99
CA GLY A 1006 1.12 -13.56 -6.04
C GLY A 1006 1.65 -14.04 -7.39
N GLN A 1007 1.03 -15.07 -7.97
CA GLN A 1007 1.37 -15.56 -9.30
C GLN A 1007 1.11 -14.49 -10.39
N ALA A 1008 -0.03 -13.80 -10.33
CA ALA A 1008 -0.34 -12.71 -11.24
C ALA A 1008 0.69 -11.57 -11.11
N TYR A 1009 1.07 -11.19 -9.89
CA TYR A 1009 2.02 -10.10 -9.63
C TYR A 1009 3.42 -10.45 -10.14
N VAL A 1010 3.91 -11.67 -9.92
CA VAL A 1010 5.20 -12.12 -10.45
C VAL A 1010 5.22 -12.09 -11.98
N ARG A 1011 4.12 -12.51 -12.62
CA ARG A 1011 4.01 -12.47 -14.08
C ARG A 1011 3.93 -11.03 -14.59
N ASN A 1012 3.15 -10.18 -13.93
CA ASN A 1012 2.98 -8.78 -14.26
C ASN A 1012 4.29 -7.99 -14.12
N ALA A 1013 5.06 -8.25 -13.06
CA ALA A 1013 6.40 -7.71 -12.83
C ALA A 1013 7.38 -8.03 -13.98
N SER A 1014 7.13 -9.11 -14.72
CA SER A 1014 7.96 -9.62 -15.81
C SER A 1014 7.43 -9.23 -17.21
N SER A 1015 6.37 -8.41 -17.28
CA SER A 1015 5.69 -8.05 -18.54
C SER A 1015 6.56 -7.24 -19.52
N GLY A 1016 7.56 -6.52 -19.01
CA GLY A 1016 8.49 -5.71 -19.81
C GLY A 1016 8.06 -4.25 -20.03
N TYR A 1017 6.78 -3.92 -19.83
CA TYR A 1017 6.24 -2.56 -19.99
C TYR A 1017 6.12 -1.83 -18.64
N PRO A 1018 6.78 -0.67 -18.41
CA PRO A 1018 6.81 -0.02 -17.10
C PRO A 1018 5.44 0.35 -16.51
N PRO A 1019 4.49 0.96 -17.24
CA PRO A 1019 3.14 1.24 -16.73
C PRO A 1019 2.40 -0.03 -16.29
N GLN A 1020 2.52 -1.11 -17.07
CA GLN A 1020 1.95 -2.41 -16.69
C GLN A 1020 2.54 -2.93 -15.37
N ARG A 1021 3.86 -2.80 -15.17
CA ARG A 1021 4.52 -3.21 -13.91
C ARG A 1021 4.09 -2.37 -12.71
N ALA A 1022 3.82 -1.08 -12.92
CA ALA A 1022 3.40 -0.16 -11.87
C ALA A 1022 2.06 -0.58 -11.23
N MET A 1023 1.19 -1.29 -11.98
CA MET A 1023 -0.06 -1.82 -11.45
C MET A 1023 0.10 -2.71 -10.21
N ASN A 1024 1.25 -3.38 -10.02
CA ASN A 1024 1.47 -4.15 -8.80
C ASN A 1024 1.51 -3.28 -7.53
N ARG A 1025 1.71 -1.95 -7.67
CA ARG A 1025 1.71 -0.99 -6.57
C ARG A 1025 0.36 -0.28 -6.36
N THR A 1026 -0.49 -0.26 -7.39
CA THR A 1026 -1.81 0.41 -7.36
C THR A 1026 -2.95 -0.58 -7.15
N VAL A 1027 -2.82 -1.81 -7.63
CA VAL A 1027 -3.81 -2.88 -7.39
C VAL A 1027 -3.57 -3.46 -6.00
N VAL A 1028 -4.61 -3.43 -5.16
CA VAL A 1028 -4.55 -3.90 -3.77
C VAL A 1028 -5.61 -4.97 -3.52
N LEU A 1029 -5.23 -5.99 -2.75
CA LEU A 1029 -6.14 -7.00 -2.21
C LEU A 1029 -6.79 -6.50 -0.93
N LEU A 1030 -8.08 -6.16 -1.01
CA LEU A 1030 -8.91 -6.00 0.17
C LEU A 1030 -9.43 -7.36 0.63
N GLY A 1031 -9.21 -7.70 1.90
CA GLY A 1031 -9.57 -8.96 2.53
C GLY A 1031 -8.36 -9.80 2.98
N ASP A 1032 -8.63 -11.02 3.44
CA ASP A 1032 -7.64 -11.98 3.91
C ASP A 1032 -6.98 -12.74 2.73
N PRO A 1033 -5.65 -12.63 2.52
CA PRO A 1033 -4.95 -13.34 1.45
C PRO A 1033 -4.94 -14.86 1.62
N MET A 1034 -5.30 -15.40 2.79
CA MET A 1034 -5.40 -16.84 3.03
C MET A 1034 -6.75 -17.42 2.60
N ILE A 1035 -7.67 -16.61 2.07
CA ILE A 1035 -9.01 -17.06 1.65
C ILE A 1035 -8.94 -18.22 0.68
N ARG A 1036 -9.69 -19.28 0.98
CA ARG A 1036 -9.90 -20.43 0.11
C ARG A 1036 -11.12 -20.24 -0.77
N MET A 1037 -10.93 -20.31 -2.09
CA MET A 1037 -11.97 -20.19 -3.10
C MET A 1037 -12.48 -21.56 -3.54
N ASP A 1038 -12.99 -22.36 -2.60
CA ASP A 1038 -13.54 -23.67 -2.92
C ASP A 1038 -14.80 -23.51 -3.79
N ALA A 1039 -14.80 -24.10 -4.98
CA ALA A 1039 -15.84 -23.90 -5.98
C ALA A 1039 -17.01 -24.88 -5.82
N LEU A 1040 -16.80 -26.18 -5.96
CA LEU A 1040 -17.89 -27.16 -6.04
C LEU A 1040 -17.52 -28.44 -5.26
N PRO A 1041 -18.52 -29.24 -4.83
CA PRO A 1041 -18.24 -30.48 -4.12
C PRO A 1041 -17.58 -31.49 -5.06
N PRO A 1042 -16.80 -32.47 -4.55
CA PRO A 1042 -16.19 -33.50 -5.37
C PRO A 1042 -17.20 -34.22 -6.26
N ARG A 1043 -16.89 -34.42 -7.54
CA ARG A 1043 -17.75 -35.09 -8.53
C ARG A 1043 -17.01 -36.20 -9.24
N ILE A 1044 -17.67 -37.35 -9.36
CA ILE A 1044 -17.20 -38.45 -10.20
C ILE A 1044 -17.71 -38.19 -11.61
N PHE A 1045 -16.81 -38.16 -12.60
CA PHE A 1045 -17.18 -37.92 -14.01
C PHE A 1045 -16.83 -39.08 -14.94
N GLU A 1046 -16.04 -40.03 -14.46
CA GLU A 1046 -15.73 -41.26 -15.17
C GLU A 1046 -15.53 -42.37 -14.16
N VAL A 1047 -16.14 -43.53 -14.40
CA VAL A 1047 -15.85 -44.75 -13.66
C VAL A 1047 -15.48 -45.81 -14.68
N THR A 1048 -14.42 -46.55 -14.39
CA THR A 1048 -14.07 -47.75 -15.15
C THR A 1048 -13.96 -48.94 -14.21
N VAL A 1049 -14.32 -50.11 -14.72
CA VAL A 1049 -14.14 -51.42 -14.09
C VAL A 1049 -13.21 -52.20 -15.00
N ASP A 1050 -12.06 -52.62 -14.50
CA ASP A 1050 -11.01 -53.33 -15.25
C ASP A 1050 -10.60 -52.60 -16.56
N GLY A 1051 -10.60 -51.26 -16.51
CA GLY A 1051 -10.28 -50.39 -17.64
C GLY A 1051 -11.42 -50.17 -18.65
N VAL A 1052 -12.59 -50.77 -18.43
CA VAL A 1052 -13.78 -50.60 -19.27
C VAL A 1052 -14.72 -49.56 -18.64
N PRO A 1053 -15.24 -48.57 -19.38
CA PRO A 1053 -16.22 -47.61 -18.87
C PRO A 1053 -17.41 -48.31 -18.21
N PHE A 1054 -17.70 -47.93 -16.96
CA PHE A 1054 -18.81 -48.45 -16.19
C PHE A 1054 -19.93 -47.41 -16.18
N PRO A 1055 -21.11 -47.70 -16.76
CA PRO A 1055 -22.19 -46.74 -16.84
C PRO A 1055 -22.79 -46.45 -15.47
N ASP A 1056 -23.29 -45.23 -15.31
CA ASP A 1056 -23.93 -44.79 -14.08
C ASP A 1056 -25.16 -45.66 -13.78
N ASN A 1057 -25.28 -46.16 -12.55
CA ASN A 1057 -26.26 -47.18 -12.12
C ASN A 1057 -26.20 -48.52 -12.89
N GLY A 1058 -25.09 -48.85 -13.55
CA GLY A 1058 -24.88 -50.17 -14.14
C GLY A 1058 -24.87 -51.27 -13.08
N PRO A 1059 -25.47 -52.45 -13.33
CA PRO A 1059 -25.31 -53.59 -12.43
C PRO A 1059 -23.90 -54.17 -12.57
N PHE A 1060 -23.24 -54.40 -11.43
CA PHE A 1060 -22.02 -55.19 -11.39
C PHE A 1060 -22.41 -56.68 -11.33
N ILE A 1061 -22.08 -57.44 -12.38
CA ILE A 1061 -22.45 -58.86 -12.48
C ILE A 1061 -21.16 -59.68 -12.41
N SER A 1062 -21.09 -60.60 -11.44
CA SER A 1062 -19.98 -61.53 -11.28
C SER A 1062 -20.48 -62.97 -11.40
N ASP A 1063 -19.75 -63.79 -12.16
CA ASP A 1063 -20.02 -65.22 -12.29
C ASP A 1063 -19.50 -66.03 -11.07
N SER A 1064 -18.83 -65.37 -10.11
CA SER A 1064 -18.26 -66.01 -8.93
C SER A 1064 -18.24 -65.11 -7.68
N PRO A 1065 -18.56 -65.67 -6.49
CA PRO A 1065 -18.37 -65.01 -5.20
C PRO A 1065 -16.89 -64.90 -4.78
N THR A 1066 -15.94 -64.98 -5.71
CA THR A 1066 -14.51 -64.78 -5.41
C THR A 1066 -13.81 -63.91 -6.45
N ALA A 1067 -14.56 -63.38 -7.41
CA ALA A 1067 -14.02 -62.52 -8.45
C ALA A 1067 -13.48 -61.22 -7.85
N THR A 1068 -12.46 -60.67 -8.51
CA THR A 1068 -11.84 -59.38 -8.17
C THR A 1068 -11.95 -58.47 -9.38
N ALA A 1069 -12.23 -57.19 -9.15
CA ALA A 1069 -12.19 -56.15 -10.19
C ALA A 1069 -11.43 -54.92 -9.70
N ALA A 1070 -10.85 -54.17 -10.63
CA ALA A 1070 -10.25 -52.86 -10.39
C ALA A 1070 -11.25 -51.77 -10.75
N LEU A 1071 -11.71 -51.01 -9.75
CA LEU A 1071 -12.49 -49.80 -10.00
C LEU A 1071 -11.56 -48.60 -10.08
N VAL A 1072 -11.71 -47.79 -11.11
CA VAL A 1072 -11.05 -46.48 -11.21
C VAL A 1072 -12.12 -45.42 -11.41
N ALA A 1073 -12.34 -44.61 -10.39
CA ALA A 1073 -13.13 -43.40 -10.49
C ALA A 1073 -12.21 -42.20 -10.76
N LYS A 1074 -12.52 -41.39 -11.77
CA LYS A 1074 -11.94 -40.07 -11.95
C LYS A 1074 -12.84 -39.05 -11.26
N VAL A 1075 -12.25 -38.38 -10.27
CA VAL A 1075 -12.93 -37.37 -9.47
C VAL A 1075 -12.36 -36.01 -9.81
N ARG A 1076 -13.26 -35.04 -10.03
CA ARG A 1076 -12.94 -33.62 -10.02
C ARG A 1076 -13.30 -33.06 -8.66
N ASP A 1077 -12.40 -32.29 -8.09
CA ASP A 1077 -12.56 -31.73 -6.76
C ASP A 1077 -11.88 -30.36 -6.75
N GLU A 1078 -12.52 -29.39 -6.13
CA GLU A 1078 -12.02 -28.03 -5.92
C GLU A 1078 -11.94 -27.66 -4.43
N ALA A 1079 -12.44 -28.53 -3.54
CA ALA A 1079 -12.58 -28.31 -2.10
C ALA A 1079 -11.65 -29.21 -1.25
N GLY A 1080 -10.96 -30.16 -1.88
CA GLY A 1080 -9.98 -31.05 -1.26
C GLY A 1080 -10.60 -32.35 -0.73
N LEU A 1081 -10.22 -33.47 -1.35
CA LEU A 1081 -10.68 -34.81 -1.03
C LEU A 1081 -10.10 -35.27 0.32
N ARG A 1082 -10.94 -35.39 1.35
CA ARG A 1082 -10.51 -35.79 2.70
C ARG A 1082 -10.69 -37.26 3.01
N LYS A 1083 -11.60 -37.93 2.30
CA LYS A 1083 -11.99 -39.32 2.55
C LYS A 1083 -12.54 -39.94 1.26
N THR A 1084 -12.27 -41.22 1.06
CA THR A 1084 -12.86 -42.03 0.00
C THR A 1084 -13.34 -43.33 0.62
N GLU A 1085 -14.60 -43.68 0.40
CA GLU A 1085 -15.21 -44.92 0.90
C GLU A 1085 -15.96 -45.60 -0.23
N LEU A 1086 -15.91 -46.93 -0.25
CA LEU A 1086 -16.72 -47.75 -1.15
C LEU A 1086 -17.91 -48.33 -0.38
N ALA A 1087 -19.09 -48.25 -0.96
CA ALA A 1087 -20.32 -48.81 -0.39
C ALA A 1087 -21.10 -49.56 -1.48
N GLU A 1088 -21.85 -50.57 -1.07
CA GLU A 1088 -22.67 -51.38 -1.95
C GLU A 1088 -24.15 -51.01 -1.78
N ARG A 1089 -24.88 -50.86 -2.90
CA ARG A 1089 -26.33 -50.70 -2.90
C ARG A 1089 -26.99 -52.01 -3.33
N SER A 1090 -27.77 -52.63 -2.46
CA SER A 1090 -28.57 -53.81 -2.79
C SER A 1090 -29.57 -53.49 -3.90
N VAL A 1091 -29.55 -54.27 -4.99
CA VAL A 1091 -30.48 -54.12 -6.12
C VAL A 1091 -31.92 -54.43 -5.70
N ALA A 1092 -32.12 -55.34 -4.74
CA ALA A 1092 -33.44 -55.80 -4.31
C ALA A 1092 -34.12 -54.84 -3.32
N THR A 1093 -33.35 -54.26 -2.39
CA THR A 1093 -33.91 -53.45 -1.28
C THR A 1093 -33.56 -51.97 -1.38
N GLY A 1094 -32.61 -51.59 -2.24
CA GLY A 1094 -32.05 -50.23 -2.32
C GLY A 1094 -31.17 -49.85 -1.13
N MET A 1095 -30.99 -50.74 -0.15
CA MET A 1095 -30.20 -50.50 1.05
C MET A 1095 -28.72 -50.30 0.69
N ILE A 1096 -28.10 -49.25 1.23
CA ILE A 1096 -26.68 -48.96 1.06
C ILE A 1096 -25.93 -49.43 2.30
N THR A 1097 -24.91 -50.26 2.10
CA THR A 1097 -24.08 -50.83 3.16
C THR A 1097 -22.62 -50.52 2.87
N SER A 1098 -21.87 -50.01 3.86
CA SER A 1098 -20.43 -49.81 3.70
C SER A 1098 -19.73 -51.14 3.49
N LEU A 1099 -18.79 -51.20 2.53
CA LEU A 1099 -17.98 -52.38 2.33
C LEU A 1099 -16.87 -52.45 3.39
N ASP A 1100 -16.57 -53.66 3.85
CA ASP A 1100 -15.47 -53.90 4.78
C ASP A 1100 -14.15 -53.43 4.17
N THR A 1101 -13.46 -52.52 4.87
CA THR A 1101 -12.19 -51.93 4.43
C THR A 1101 -11.04 -52.93 4.31
N THR A 1102 -11.18 -54.15 4.84
CA THR A 1102 -10.21 -55.23 4.62
C THR A 1102 -10.37 -55.91 3.26
N LEU A 1103 -11.52 -55.69 2.58
CA LEU A 1103 -11.82 -56.27 1.29
C LEU A 1103 -11.31 -55.45 0.12
N TYR A 1104 -10.86 -54.21 0.32
CA TYR A 1104 -10.33 -53.37 -0.76
C TYR A 1104 -9.22 -52.44 -0.25
N SER A 1105 -8.37 -51.98 -1.16
CA SER A 1105 -7.36 -50.95 -0.86
C SER A 1105 -7.59 -49.74 -1.74
N VAL A 1106 -7.71 -48.54 -1.19
CA VAL A 1106 -7.78 -47.32 -2.02
C VAL A 1106 -6.36 -46.80 -2.22
N ALA A 1107 -5.95 -46.64 -3.47
CA ALA A 1107 -4.85 -45.76 -3.83
C ALA A 1107 -5.42 -44.53 -4.51
N VAL A 1108 -4.72 -43.39 -4.43
CA VAL A 1108 -5.13 -42.13 -5.08
C VAL A 1108 -3.92 -41.60 -5.85
N SER A 1109 -4.11 -41.35 -7.15
CA SER A 1109 -3.13 -40.66 -7.98
C SER A 1109 -3.71 -39.37 -8.55
N ASP A 1110 -3.06 -38.25 -8.24
CA ASP A 1110 -3.39 -36.92 -8.77
C ASP A 1110 -2.63 -36.72 -10.08
N THR A 1111 -3.35 -36.64 -11.21
CA THR A 1111 -2.74 -36.34 -12.51
C THR A 1111 -2.87 -34.87 -12.92
N GLY A 1112 -3.14 -33.97 -11.96
CA GLY A 1112 -3.23 -32.53 -12.19
C GLY A 1112 -4.65 -32.05 -12.46
N ARG A 1113 -5.61 -32.41 -11.58
CA ARG A 1113 -7.08 -32.13 -11.60
C ARG A 1113 -7.98 -33.30 -12.05
N ALA A 1114 -7.46 -34.52 -12.01
CA ALA A 1114 -8.25 -35.74 -11.89
C ALA A 1114 -7.59 -36.62 -10.84
N ASN A 1115 -8.26 -36.84 -9.72
CA ASN A 1115 -7.85 -37.90 -8.80
C ASN A 1115 -8.39 -39.20 -9.37
N THR A 1116 -7.48 -40.07 -9.78
CA THR A 1116 -7.82 -41.48 -9.99
C THR A 1116 -7.79 -42.13 -8.63
N ALA A 1117 -8.91 -42.69 -8.19
CA ALA A 1117 -8.96 -43.57 -7.03
C ALA A 1117 -8.93 -45.02 -7.53
N PRO A 1118 -7.76 -45.69 -7.63
CA PRO A 1118 -7.71 -47.13 -7.74
C PRO A 1118 -8.32 -47.78 -6.49
N CYS A 1119 -9.51 -48.34 -6.64
CA CYS A 1119 -10.07 -49.32 -5.72
C CYS A 1119 -9.43 -50.67 -6.04
N GLY A 1120 -8.63 -51.17 -5.10
CA GLY A 1120 -7.88 -52.41 -5.20
C GLY A 1120 -8.79 -53.64 -5.29
N THR A 1121 -8.19 -54.70 -5.80
CA THR A 1121 -8.77 -56.04 -5.99
C THR A 1121 -9.53 -56.51 -4.76
N SER A 1122 -10.86 -56.50 -4.80
CA SER A 1122 -11.69 -57.02 -3.72
C SER A 1122 -12.15 -58.43 -3.99
N ARG A 1123 -11.88 -59.36 -3.06
CA ARG A 1123 -12.57 -60.65 -3.00
C ARG A 1123 -13.93 -60.43 -2.36
N MET A 1124 -14.96 -60.21 -3.16
CA MET A 1124 -16.34 -60.18 -2.65
C MET A 1124 -16.90 -61.61 -2.62
N ALA A 1125 -17.07 -62.16 -1.42
CA ALA A 1125 -17.92 -63.31 -1.18
C ALA A 1125 -19.38 -62.86 -1.19
N TRP A 1126 -20.06 -63.12 -2.32
CA TRP A 1126 -21.50 -62.93 -2.49
C TRP A 1126 -22.30 -64.02 -1.77
#